data_AF-A0A7C3X7L2-F1
#
_entry.id   AF-A0A7C3X7L2-F1
#
_cell.length_a   1.000
_cell.length_b   1.000
_cell.length_c   1.000
_cell.angle_alpha   90.00
_cell.angle_beta   90.00
_cell.angle_gamma   90.00
#
_symmetry.space_group_name_H-M   'P 1'
#
loop_
_entity.id
_entity.type
_entity.pdbx_description
1 polymer ?
#
loop_
_entity_poly.entity_id
_entity_poly.type
_entity_poly.pdbx_seq_one_letter_code
_entity_poly.pdbx_strand_id
1 'polypeptide(L)'
;MKIQSYIAILVIESLGLAITIQPDAGQTSLIGPDHVWRYFKGTVSPSDRPDAWQQLAFDDSSWQTGLAGFGYGDEDDRTVLDDMQGHYLAVYIRAYFECPSIPKDARLELVIDYDDGFVAYLNGAEVARRNMPAGPVTYQTAASSHEAGQPEVIDLGPADGLLRPGVNCLAIEGHNASLTSGDLSLNPQLRLGTSLMRNGAFWVWDANSIGLVAHTGPYAAAVIIDGLAAIPGSQAGQWKGTAILDCGLNLIDVNVIGQDGHLLETGSIGVIYVPLANRLTGSIDANCVWSGAVILQGEVAVSQDATVEINPGTWVLLDDKARLTVSGRLLANGTKDAPIRITHLADGTSWRQIVLAGAQPNLLRNCVIEYGGMPGSHTDYYEPGPRSYHEAIVVIASHLDMDGCTIQHLPNDAANAEADGIAIISDDPNLPGRASAHIKACRFLGIGQGIHTRYSYVLVEGCYFQGKRGDNDDIDLYGESDPPPVIKNNLFDLPEHDDRINPTRCSAVIEGNIIMGSDDHGIVLRDRCRPVALNNLILNCANGGIAVENSCDALLVNNTIVGCGRGVRLFDLGRWDPPYRLNPGGGTATLINCIIWDCPQAATLSDSSNTSIADRGSHLTVSFCDIEGGRQAISISGQYSTLRWGEGNLDVDPIFVDPKLNDYHLEPGSALIDAGTVDHAPLVDLDGFARPCGKAVDIGAYEYGQCPLQPVP
;
A
#
# COMPACT_ATOMS: atom_id res chain seq x y z
N MET A 1 -10.69 31.90 -21.73
CA MET A 1 -11.88 31.23 -22.29
C MET A 1 -12.66 30.65 -21.11
N LYS A 2 -13.86 31.16 -20.82
CA LYS A 2 -14.67 30.76 -19.65
C LYS A 2 -15.26 29.38 -19.89
N ILE A 3 -15.01 28.42 -18.99
CA ILE A 3 -15.86 27.23 -18.83
C ILE A 3 -16.26 27.16 -17.36
N GLN A 4 -17.34 27.88 -17.06
CA GLN A 4 -18.28 27.44 -16.04
C GLN A 4 -19.21 26.41 -16.70
N SER A 5 -19.68 25.47 -15.86
CA SER A 5 -20.85 24.60 -16.01
C SER A 5 -20.56 23.13 -16.35
N TYR A 6 -21.38 22.30 -15.71
CA TYR A 6 -21.49 20.83 -15.66
C TYR A 6 -20.77 20.19 -14.46
N ILE A 7 -21.40 19.52 -13.48
CA ILE A 7 -22.79 19.12 -13.25
C ILE A 7 -23.02 19.11 -11.73
N ALA A 8 -24.14 19.67 -11.30
CA ALA A 8 -24.65 19.54 -9.95
C ALA A 8 -24.88 18.06 -9.63
N ILE A 9 -24.35 17.59 -8.49
CA ILE A 9 -24.73 16.33 -7.86
C ILE A 9 -26.24 16.43 -7.58
N LEU A 10 -27.04 15.87 -8.48
CA LEU A 10 -28.43 15.53 -8.20
C LEU A 10 -28.35 14.34 -7.24
N VAL A 11 -28.45 14.62 -5.94
CA VAL A 11 -28.93 13.62 -4.99
C VAL A 11 -30.39 13.38 -5.36
N ILE A 12 -30.62 12.42 -6.27
CA ILE A 12 -31.92 11.76 -6.34
C ILE A 12 -31.93 10.85 -5.12
N GLU A 13 -32.63 11.27 -4.06
CA GLU A 13 -33.15 10.33 -3.09
C GLU A 13 -34.02 9.34 -3.88
N SER A 14 -33.45 8.18 -4.22
CA SER A 14 -34.20 7.12 -4.90
C SER A 14 -35.24 6.60 -3.92
N LEU A 15 -36.51 6.71 -4.30
CA LEU A 15 -37.60 5.96 -3.68
C LEU A 15 -37.30 4.45 -3.84
N GLY A 16 -36.57 3.85 -2.90
CA GLY A 16 -36.47 2.40 -2.65
C GLY A 16 -36.33 1.47 -3.87
N LEU A 17 -35.50 1.81 -4.85
CA LEU A 17 -35.42 1.11 -6.15
C LEU A 17 -34.04 0.59 -6.54
N ALA A 18 -33.03 0.63 -5.66
CA ALA A 18 -31.72 0.06 -5.99
C ALA A 18 -31.67 -1.44 -5.69
N ILE A 19 -31.39 -2.28 -6.69
CA ILE A 19 -31.05 -3.68 -6.49
C ILE A 19 -29.85 -3.80 -5.54
N THR A 20 -29.94 -4.66 -4.54
CA THR A 20 -28.77 -5.05 -3.74
C THR A 20 -28.40 -6.49 -4.06
N ILE A 21 -27.11 -6.74 -4.22
CA ILE A 21 -26.56 -8.05 -4.59
C ILE A 21 -25.53 -8.43 -3.53
N GLN A 22 -25.63 -9.63 -2.99
CA GLN A 22 -24.70 -10.15 -2.01
C GLN A 22 -24.40 -11.63 -2.27
N PRO A 23 -23.18 -12.10 -1.96
CA PRO A 23 -22.88 -13.53 -1.97
C PRO A 23 -23.75 -14.29 -0.97
N ASP A 24 -24.29 -15.42 -1.43
CA ASP A 24 -24.89 -16.48 -0.61
C ASP A 24 -23.86 -17.60 -0.47
N ALA A 25 -22.77 -17.32 0.24
CA ALA A 25 -21.67 -18.27 0.44
C ALA A 25 -22.03 -19.43 1.41
N GLY A 26 -23.29 -19.50 1.88
CA GLY A 26 -23.85 -20.63 2.63
C GLY A 26 -23.06 -21.00 3.89
N GLN A 27 -23.31 -20.31 5.02
CA GLN A 27 -22.86 -20.84 6.31
C GLN A 27 -23.57 -22.16 6.59
N THR A 28 -22.82 -23.26 6.68
CA THR A 28 -23.39 -24.55 7.06
C THR A 28 -23.35 -24.67 8.57
N SER A 29 -24.50 -24.51 9.23
CA SER A 29 -24.61 -24.78 10.66
C SER A 29 -24.46 -26.27 10.94
N LEU A 30 -23.53 -26.62 11.82
CA LEU A 30 -23.31 -27.98 12.33
C LEU A 30 -24.01 -28.15 13.68
N ILE A 31 -24.01 -27.11 14.50
CA ILE A 31 -24.77 -26.97 15.74
C ILE A 31 -25.42 -25.58 15.70
N GLY A 32 -26.75 -25.55 15.63
CA GLY A 32 -27.53 -24.31 15.60
C GLY A 32 -28.15 -23.94 16.97
N PRO A 33 -28.89 -22.82 17.04
CA PRO A 33 -29.50 -22.33 18.29
C PRO A 33 -30.47 -23.31 18.97
N ASP A 34 -31.13 -24.17 18.19
CA ASP A 34 -32.11 -25.14 18.68
C ASP A 34 -31.53 -26.56 18.85
N HIS A 35 -30.21 -26.71 18.77
CA HIS A 35 -29.55 -28.01 18.99
C HIS A 35 -29.69 -28.43 20.45
N VAL A 36 -30.03 -29.70 20.69
CA VAL A 36 -30.13 -30.23 22.05
C VAL A 36 -28.75 -30.64 22.55
N TRP A 37 -28.39 -30.13 23.72
CA TRP A 37 -27.16 -30.40 24.42
C TRP A 37 -27.40 -31.34 25.61
N ARG A 38 -26.40 -32.15 25.95
CA ARG A 38 -26.28 -32.82 27.24
C ARG A 38 -25.50 -31.92 28.19
N TYR A 39 -25.91 -31.80 29.44
CA TYR A 39 -25.19 -30.99 30.41
C TYR A 39 -25.06 -31.65 31.79
N PHE A 40 -23.99 -31.28 32.50
CA PHE A 40 -23.63 -31.74 33.82
C PHE A 40 -23.18 -30.56 34.69
N LYS A 41 -23.81 -30.43 35.86
CA LYS A 41 -23.48 -29.39 36.84
C LYS A 41 -22.18 -29.76 37.54
N GLY A 42 -21.18 -28.90 37.49
CA GLY A 42 -19.82 -29.09 38.02
C GLY A 42 -19.72 -29.04 39.54
N THR A 43 -20.54 -29.83 40.23
CA THR A 43 -20.46 -30.06 41.69
C THR A 43 -19.38 -31.08 42.04
N VAL A 44 -19.03 -31.93 41.07
CA VAL A 44 -17.96 -32.93 41.09
C VAL A 44 -17.37 -33.05 39.69
N SER A 45 -16.30 -33.85 39.54
CA SER A 45 -15.75 -34.17 38.22
C SER A 45 -16.78 -34.95 37.37
N PRO A 46 -16.98 -34.58 36.09
CA PRO A 46 -17.90 -35.29 35.18
C PRO A 46 -17.46 -36.72 34.83
N SER A 47 -16.19 -37.06 35.07
CA SER A 47 -15.63 -38.38 34.78
C SER A 47 -14.47 -38.75 35.72
N ASP A 48 -14.20 -40.05 35.84
CA ASP A 48 -13.13 -40.60 36.69
C ASP A 48 -11.72 -40.19 36.21
N ARG A 49 -11.55 -40.05 34.89
CA ARG A 49 -10.36 -39.45 34.28
C ARG A 49 -10.70 -38.04 33.81
N PRO A 50 -9.86 -37.02 34.08
CA PRO A 50 -10.20 -35.61 33.77
C PRO A 50 -10.52 -35.31 32.30
N ASP A 51 -9.93 -36.05 31.36
CA ASP A 51 -10.05 -35.86 29.92
C ASP A 51 -11.15 -36.72 29.26
N ALA A 52 -11.69 -37.70 29.98
CA ALA A 52 -12.60 -38.69 29.39
C ALA A 52 -13.90 -38.06 28.89
N TRP A 53 -14.50 -37.15 29.67
CA TRP A 53 -15.74 -36.46 29.31
C TRP A 53 -15.60 -35.52 28.10
N GLN A 54 -14.41 -35.29 27.56
CA GLN A 54 -14.21 -34.47 26.36
C GLN A 54 -14.21 -35.35 25.10
N GLN A 55 -14.01 -36.66 25.27
CA GLN A 55 -13.89 -37.62 24.18
C GLN A 55 -15.26 -37.95 23.59
N LEU A 56 -15.26 -38.21 22.29
CA LEU A 56 -16.46 -38.59 21.54
C LEU A 56 -17.08 -39.91 22.02
N ALA A 57 -16.27 -40.85 22.51
CA ALA A 57 -16.75 -42.14 23.00
C ALA A 57 -17.28 -42.14 24.45
N PHE A 58 -17.29 -40.98 25.12
CA PHE A 58 -17.80 -40.88 26.50
C PHE A 58 -19.31 -41.09 26.56
N ASP A 59 -19.76 -41.86 27.55
CA ASP A 59 -21.18 -42.11 27.80
C ASP A 59 -21.76 -41.01 28.70
N ASP A 60 -22.44 -40.05 28.09
CA ASP A 60 -23.16 -38.96 28.75
C ASP A 60 -24.67 -39.24 28.86
N SER A 61 -25.11 -40.49 28.74
CA SER A 61 -26.54 -40.84 28.81
C SER A 61 -27.20 -40.46 30.15
N SER A 62 -26.42 -40.37 31.22
CA SER A 62 -26.85 -39.93 32.55
C SER A 62 -26.93 -38.41 32.72
N TRP A 63 -26.40 -37.62 31.77
CA TRP A 63 -26.43 -36.17 31.81
C TRP A 63 -27.82 -35.64 31.46
N GLN A 64 -28.13 -34.48 32.03
CA GLN A 64 -29.38 -33.77 31.76
C GLN A 64 -29.37 -33.21 30.32
N THR A 65 -30.52 -32.81 29.79
CA THR A 65 -30.63 -32.24 28.44
C THR A 65 -31.19 -30.84 28.47
N GLY A 66 -30.62 -29.93 27.68
CA GLY A 66 -31.02 -28.53 27.60
C GLY A 66 -30.70 -27.93 26.23
N LEU A 67 -31.17 -26.71 25.98
CA LEU A 67 -30.79 -25.91 24.82
C LEU A 67 -29.67 -24.93 25.22
N ALA A 68 -28.86 -24.48 24.25
CA ALA A 68 -27.81 -23.48 24.47
C ALA A 68 -28.38 -22.15 25.02
N GLY A 69 -27.58 -21.43 25.81
CA GLY A 69 -28.06 -20.44 26.79
C GLY A 69 -28.16 -21.11 28.16
N PHE A 70 -27.02 -21.61 28.66
CA PHE A 70 -26.89 -22.23 29.98
C PHE A 70 -26.40 -21.17 30.97
N GLY A 71 -27.21 -20.84 31.96
CA GLY A 71 -26.90 -19.70 32.81
C GLY A 71 -27.93 -19.38 33.89
N TYR A 72 -27.74 -18.26 34.56
CA TYR A 72 -28.66 -17.72 35.58
C TYR A 72 -28.40 -16.22 35.77
N GLY A 73 -29.36 -15.50 36.38
CA GLY A 73 -29.14 -14.12 36.90
C GLY A 73 -29.85 -13.00 36.14
N ASP A 74 -30.16 -13.18 34.86
CA ASP A 74 -30.65 -12.14 33.93
C ASP A 74 -31.96 -12.48 33.20
N GLU A 75 -32.49 -13.70 33.37
CA GLU A 75 -33.75 -14.21 32.80
C GLU A 75 -33.77 -14.39 31.26
N ASP A 76 -32.62 -14.45 30.59
CA ASP A 76 -32.54 -14.64 29.14
C ASP A 76 -32.06 -16.04 28.69
N ASP A 77 -31.60 -16.86 29.63
CA ASP A 77 -31.17 -18.23 29.40
C ASP A 77 -32.29 -19.22 29.06
N ARG A 78 -32.01 -20.11 28.09
CA ARG A 78 -32.93 -21.19 27.70
C ARG A 78 -32.83 -22.41 28.60
N THR A 79 -31.68 -22.64 29.22
CA THR A 79 -31.45 -23.67 30.24
C THR A 79 -30.97 -23.01 31.53
N VAL A 80 -31.91 -22.73 32.42
CA VAL A 80 -31.66 -22.02 33.66
C VAL A 80 -30.99 -22.93 34.71
N LEU A 81 -29.90 -22.45 35.30
CA LEU A 81 -29.10 -23.06 36.37
C LEU A 81 -29.35 -22.32 37.70
N ASP A 82 -30.60 -22.32 38.15
CA ASP A 82 -31.08 -21.58 39.33
C ASP A 82 -30.43 -21.95 40.67
N ASP A 83 -29.69 -23.06 40.72
CA ASP A 83 -28.95 -23.56 41.88
C ASP A 83 -27.44 -23.33 41.80
N MET A 84 -26.93 -22.60 40.80
CA MET A 84 -25.49 -22.42 40.59
C MET A 84 -24.86 -21.43 41.58
N GLN A 85 -25.49 -20.28 41.80
CA GLN A 85 -24.97 -19.21 42.64
C GLN A 85 -24.69 -19.68 44.07
N GLY A 86 -23.42 -19.69 44.46
CA GLY A 86 -22.96 -20.12 45.79
C GLY A 86 -22.69 -21.62 45.93
N HIS A 87 -22.95 -22.43 44.90
CA HIS A 87 -22.89 -23.90 44.98
C HIS A 87 -21.80 -24.52 44.11
N TYR A 88 -21.66 -24.12 42.85
CA TYR A 88 -20.64 -24.67 41.93
C TYR A 88 -20.18 -23.61 40.92
N LEU A 89 -18.95 -23.76 40.42
CA LEU A 89 -18.33 -22.79 39.51
C LEU A 89 -18.53 -23.11 38.04
N ALA A 90 -18.79 -24.37 37.70
CA ALA A 90 -18.69 -24.84 36.32
C ALA A 90 -19.93 -25.57 35.84
N VAL A 91 -20.23 -25.44 34.55
CA VAL A 91 -21.17 -26.30 33.82
C VAL A 91 -20.45 -26.95 32.65
N TYR A 92 -20.68 -28.24 32.46
CA TYR A 92 -20.14 -29.03 31.37
C TYR A 92 -21.25 -29.32 30.37
N ILE A 93 -21.03 -29.05 29.10
CA ILE A 93 -22.02 -29.29 28.03
C ILE A 93 -21.40 -30.09 26.89
N ARG A 94 -22.21 -30.95 26.25
CA ARG A 94 -21.83 -31.80 25.12
C ARG A 94 -22.92 -31.82 24.06
N ALA A 95 -22.55 -31.64 22.79
CA ALA A 95 -23.44 -31.80 21.65
C ALA A 95 -22.82 -32.69 20.59
N TYR A 96 -23.62 -33.65 20.11
CA TYR A 96 -23.26 -34.50 18.98
C TYR A 96 -23.90 -33.98 17.70
N PHE A 97 -23.17 -34.05 16.60
CA PHE A 97 -23.65 -33.62 15.29
C PHE A 97 -23.08 -34.52 14.19
N GLU A 98 -23.80 -34.61 13.08
CA GLU A 98 -23.40 -35.37 11.91
C GLU A 98 -22.70 -34.48 10.89
N CYS A 99 -21.58 -34.94 10.35
CA CYS A 99 -20.88 -34.34 9.23
C CYS A 99 -20.59 -35.42 8.18
N PRO A 100 -21.55 -35.75 7.30
CA PRO A 100 -21.43 -36.91 6.38
C PRO A 100 -20.22 -36.84 5.45
N SER A 101 -19.86 -35.63 5.04
CA SER A 101 -18.66 -35.34 4.26
C SER A 101 -18.09 -34.02 4.74
N ILE A 102 -16.78 -33.98 5.00
CA ILE A 102 -16.10 -32.74 5.37
C ILE A 102 -15.77 -32.00 4.07
N PRO A 103 -16.31 -30.79 3.84
CA PRO A 103 -15.92 -30.00 2.70
C PRO A 103 -14.43 -29.71 2.76
N LYS A 104 -13.73 -29.94 1.66
CA LYS A 104 -12.31 -29.64 1.56
C LYS A 104 -12.11 -28.13 1.74
N ASP A 105 -11.10 -27.74 2.51
CA ASP A 105 -10.70 -26.35 2.75
C ASP A 105 -11.70 -25.47 3.53
N ALA A 106 -12.82 -26.03 4.02
CA ALA A 106 -13.69 -25.32 4.95
C ALA A 106 -12.98 -25.07 6.28
N ARG A 107 -13.24 -23.90 6.89
CA ARG A 107 -12.80 -23.60 8.26
C ARG A 107 -13.94 -23.81 9.23
N LEU A 108 -13.62 -24.20 10.46
CA LEU A 108 -14.61 -24.41 11.50
C LEU A 108 -14.68 -23.17 12.40
N GLU A 109 -15.87 -22.64 12.62
CA GLU A 109 -16.09 -21.47 13.47
C GLU A 109 -16.97 -21.84 14.68
N LEU A 110 -16.49 -21.52 15.88
CA LEU A 110 -17.29 -21.50 17.11
C LEU A 110 -17.84 -20.08 17.28
N VAL A 111 -19.16 -19.94 17.27
CA VAL A 111 -19.82 -18.69 17.63
C VAL A 111 -20.33 -18.85 19.05
N ILE A 112 -19.85 -18.05 19.99
CA ILE A 112 -20.18 -18.24 21.40
C ILE A 112 -20.37 -16.90 22.11
N ASP A 113 -21.52 -16.76 22.76
CA ASP A 113 -21.74 -15.71 23.76
C ASP A 113 -21.48 -16.32 25.15
N TYR A 114 -20.65 -15.66 25.94
CA TYR A 114 -20.22 -16.20 27.22
C TYR A 114 -19.92 -15.10 28.22
N ASP A 115 -20.18 -15.41 29.49
CA ASP A 115 -19.89 -14.52 30.61
C ASP A 115 -18.42 -14.65 31.03
N ASP A 116 -18.08 -15.24 32.16
CA ASP A 116 -16.69 -15.24 32.64
C ASP A 116 -15.66 -15.99 31.73
N GLY A 117 -15.68 -17.33 31.66
CA GLY A 117 -14.70 -18.07 30.86
C GLY A 117 -15.10 -19.49 30.46
N PHE A 118 -14.41 -20.02 29.44
CA PHE A 118 -14.67 -21.37 28.95
C PHE A 118 -13.45 -22.07 28.36
N VAL A 119 -13.55 -23.39 28.24
CA VAL A 119 -12.68 -24.23 27.39
C VAL A 119 -13.55 -25.13 26.51
N ALA A 120 -13.27 -25.13 25.21
CA ALA A 120 -13.98 -25.91 24.20
C ALA A 120 -13.08 -27.02 23.63
N TYR A 121 -13.67 -28.20 23.49
CA TYR A 121 -13.04 -29.40 22.99
C TYR A 121 -13.85 -29.98 21.84
N LEU A 122 -13.18 -30.32 20.75
CA LEU A 122 -13.79 -31.00 19.63
C LEU A 122 -13.18 -32.40 19.50
N ASN A 123 -14.03 -33.42 19.58
CA ASN A 123 -13.60 -34.81 19.50
C ASN A 123 -12.48 -35.17 20.51
N GLY A 124 -12.42 -34.49 21.65
CA GLY A 124 -11.40 -34.68 22.69
C GLY A 124 -10.15 -33.82 22.58
N ALA A 125 -10.00 -33.00 21.54
CA ALA A 125 -8.91 -32.03 21.40
C ALA A 125 -9.37 -30.63 21.82
N GLU A 126 -8.58 -29.92 22.61
CA GLU A 126 -8.86 -28.51 22.94
C GLU A 126 -8.72 -27.64 21.68
N VAL A 127 -9.78 -26.89 21.36
CA VAL A 127 -9.86 -26.05 20.15
C VAL A 127 -10.01 -24.57 20.45
N ALA A 128 -10.52 -24.21 21.64
CA ALA A 128 -10.59 -22.81 22.07
C ALA A 128 -10.58 -22.70 23.61
N ARG A 129 -10.03 -21.60 24.10
CA ARG A 129 -9.98 -21.23 25.52
C ARG A 129 -10.12 -19.72 25.64
N ARG A 130 -10.99 -19.25 26.54
CA ARG A 130 -11.13 -17.83 26.90
C ARG A 130 -11.18 -17.68 28.41
N ASN A 131 -10.45 -16.70 28.94
CA ASN A 131 -10.45 -16.30 30.35
C ASN A 131 -10.19 -17.41 31.38
N MET A 132 -9.63 -18.55 30.96
CA MET A 132 -9.26 -19.66 31.83
C MET A 132 -7.74 -19.74 32.00
N PRO A 133 -7.22 -20.12 33.18
CA PRO A 133 -5.79 -20.26 33.39
C PRO A 133 -5.19 -21.35 32.48
N ALA A 134 -3.89 -21.23 32.19
CA ALA A 134 -3.15 -22.26 31.48
C ALA A 134 -3.00 -23.53 32.34
N GLY A 135 -2.97 -24.69 31.69
CA GLY A 135 -2.81 -25.99 32.35
C GLY A 135 -4.14 -26.68 32.65
N PRO A 136 -4.12 -27.76 33.48
CA PRO A 136 -5.31 -28.55 33.78
C PRO A 136 -6.40 -27.73 34.47
N VAL A 137 -7.62 -27.82 33.94
CA VAL A 137 -8.83 -27.20 34.51
C VAL A 137 -9.64 -28.27 35.24
N THR A 138 -10.26 -27.86 36.35
CA THR A 138 -11.19 -28.68 37.13
C THR A 138 -12.46 -27.89 37.39
N TYR A 139 -13.54 -28.54 37.81
CA TYR A 139 -14.79 -27.89 38.19
C TYR A 139 -14.66 -26.84 39.32
N GLN A 140 -13.50 -26.76 39.99
CA GLN A 140 -13.19 -25.76 41.02
C GLN A 140 -12.31 -24.61 40.52
N THR A 141 -11.84 -24.67 39.28
CA THR A 141 -11.00 -23.64 38.69
C THR A 141 -11.87 -22.44 38.33
N ALA A 142 -11.53 -21.27 38.85
CA ALA A 142 -12.21 -20.03 38.52
C ALA A 142 -11.70 -19.44 37.20
N ALA A 143 -12.60 -18.79 36.46
CA ALA A 143 -12.27 -17.96 35.31
C ALA A 143 -11.81 -16.55 35.73
N SER A 144 -11.37 -15.75 34.76
CA SER A 144 -11.30 -14.28 34.89
C SER A 144 -12.65 -13.67 34.51
N SER A 145 -12.98 -12.51 35.06
CA SER A 145 -14.28 -11.88 34.82
C SER A 145 -14.42 -11.34 33.40
N HIS A 146 -15.58 -11.60 32.80
CA HIS A 146 -16.01 -11.13 31.48
C HIS A 146 -17.54 -11.19 31.43
N GLU A 147 -18.16 -10.34 30.62
CA GLU A 147 -19.62 -10.20 30.57
C GLU A 147 -20.16 -10.68 29.22
N ALA A 148 -21.25 -11.42 29.24
CA ALA A 148 -21.96 -11.83 28.02
C ALA A 148 -22.69 -10.65 27.35
N GLY A 149 -23.08 -10.82 26.08
CA GLY A 149 -23.98 -9.91 25.35
C GLY A 149 -23.53 -9.53 23.94
N GLN A 150 -22.34 -9.96 23.51
CA GLN A 150 -21.87 -9.89 22.13
C GLN A 150 -21.15 -11.19 21.76
N PRO A 151 -21.76 -12.05 20.91
CA PRO A 151 -21.15 -13.31 20.53
C PRO A 151 -19.78 -13.13 19.84
N GLU A 152 -18.77 -13.88 20.29
CA GLU A 152 -17.47 -13.97 19.64
C GLU A 152 -17.54 -15.01 18.49
N VAL A 153 -16.90 -14.72 17.35
CA VAL A 153 -16.67 -15.70 16.28
C VAL A 153 -15.21 -16.15 16.33
N ILE A 154 -14.98 -17.40 16.71
CA ILE A 154 -13.65 -17.99 16.86
C ILE A 154 -13.39 -18.96 15.71
N ASP A 155 -12.41 -18.63 14.87
CA ASP A 155 -11.87 -19.54 13.86
C ASP A 155 -11.02 -20.63 14.53
N LEU A 156 -11.52 -21.86 14.51
CA LEU A 156 -10.86 -23.02 15.11
C LEU A 156 -9.79 -23.64 14.20
N GLY A 157 -9.78 -23.28 12.90
CA GLY A 157 -8.88 -23.84 11.91
C GLY A 157 -9.55 -24.68 10.81
N PRO A 158 -8.76 -25.35 9.97
CA PRO A 158 -9.25 -26.22 8.90
C PRO A 158 -10.13 -27.36 9.43
N ALA A 159 -11.32 -27.52 8.85
CA ALA A 159 -12.32 -28.49 9.29
C ALA A 159 -11.87 -29.95 9.10
N ASP A 160 -11.01 -30.24 8.12
CA ASP A 160 -10.48 -31.57 7.84
C ASP A 160 -9.45 -32.06 8.86
N GLY A 161 -8.78 -31.14 9.57
CA GLY A 161 -7.91 -31.45 10.71
C GLY A 161 -8.66 -31.65 12.03
N LEU A 162 -9.93 -31.26 12.09
CA LEU A 162 -10.72 -31.14 13.32
C LEU A 162 -11.94 -32.07 13.36
N LEU A 163 -12.60 -32.26 12.22
CA LEU A 163 -13.76 -33.10 12.06
C LEU A 163 -13.38 -34.47 11.50
N ARG A 164 -14.29 -35.43 11.67
CA ARG A 164 -14.28 -36.73 10.98
C ARG A 164 -15.59 -36.93 10.22
N PRO A 165 -15.60 -37.69 9.11
CA PRO A 165 -16.85 -38.08 8.47
C PRO A 165 -17.77 -38.83 9.45
N GLY A 166 -19.05 -38.46 9.48
CA GLY A 166 -20.07 -38.99 10.40
C GLY A 166 -20.18 -38.17 11.70
N VAL A 167 -20.44 -38.86 12.82
CA VAL A 167 -20.70 -38.22 14.12
C VAL A 167 -19.44 -37.60 14.70
N ASN A 168 -19.56 -36.35 15.15
CA ASN A 168 -18.59 -35.57 15.91
C ASN A 168 -19.20 -35.10 17.25
N CYS A 169 -18.37 -34.66 18.20
CA CYS A 169 -18.83 -34.09 19.47
C CYS A 169 -18.08 -32.79 19.79
N LEU A 170 -18.83 -31.73 20.07
CA LEU A 170 -18.35 -30.51 20.70
C LEU A 170 -18.67 -30.58 22.20
N ALA A 171 -17.66 -30.44 23.05
CA ALA A 171 -17.77 -30.43 24.49
C ALA A 171 -17.20 -29.12 25.04
N ILE A 172 -17.89 -28.46 25.97
CA ILE A 172 -17.46 -27.17 26.52
C ILE A 172 -17.62 -27.18 28.03
N GLU A 173 -16.63 -26.67 28.75
CA GLU A 173 -16.74 -26.32 30.17
C GLU A 173 -16.81 -24.80 30.31
N GLY A 174 -17.89 -24.27 30.86
CA GLY A 174 -18.05 -22.86 31.22
C GLY A 174 -17.86 -22.66 32.71
N HIS A 175 -17.17 -21.60 33.11
CA HIS A 175 -16.73 -21.36 34.48
C HIS A 175 -16.97 -19.92 34.89
N ASN A 176 -17.46 -19.73 36.12
CA ASN A 176 -17.53 -18.42 36.76
C ASN A 176 -16.20 -17.99 37.39
N ALA A 177 -16.01 -16.68 37.52
CA ALA A 177 -14.89 -16.04 38.18
C ALA A 177 -14.97 -16.21 39.71
N SER A 178 -16.15 -16.44 40.27
CA SER A 178 -16.32 -16.76 41.68
C SER A 178 -17.61 -17.53 41.97
N LEU A 179 -17.67 -18.21 43.13
CA LEU A 179 -18.89 -18.89 43.58
C LEU A 179 -20.04 -17.90 43.84
N THR A 180 -19.72 -16.64 44.07
CA THR A 180 -20.70 -15.59 44.35
C THR A 180 -20.96 -14.71 43.13
N SER A 181 -20.63 -15.15 41.91
CA SER A 181 -20.95 -14.40 40.69
C SER A 181 -22.45 -14.09 40.62
N GLY A 182 -22.80 -12.96 40.01
CA GLY A 182 -24.20 -12.54 39.87
C GLY A 182 -24.98 -13.43 38.92
N ASP A 183 -24.27 -13.97 37.93
CA ASP A 183 -24.76 -14.58 36.73
C ASP A 183 -23.77 -15.61 36.17
N LEU A 184 -24.17 -16.24 35.07
CA LEU A 184 -23.37 -16.99 34.10
C LEU A 184 -24.19 -16.98 32.81
N SER A 185 -23.54 -16.88 31.67
CA SER A 185 -24.17 -17.17 30.37
C SER A 185 -23.22 -18.02 29.51
N LEU A 186 -23.75 -19.05 28.84
CA LEU A 186 -22.97 -19.91 27.93
C LEU A 186 -23.84 -20.37 26.74
N ASN A 187 -23.64 -19.74 25.59
CA ASN A 187 -24.46 -19.92 24.39
C ASN A 187 -23.62 -20.20 23.12
N PRO A 188 -23.20 -21.46 22.90
CA PRO A 188 -22.38 -21.86 21.76
C PRO A 188 -23.17 -22.33 20.53
N GLN A 189 -22.62 -22.06 19.36
CA GLN A 189 -23.01 -22.59 18.05
C GLN A 189 -21.75 -22.99 17.25
N LEU A 190 -21.89 -23.95 16.35
CA LEU A 190 -20.79 -24.42 15.50
C LEU A 190 -21.21 -24.38 14.04
N ARG A 191 -20.39 -23.78 13.19
CA ARG A 191 -20.64 -23.70 11.74
C ARG A 191 -19.37 -23.91 10.93
N LEU A 192 -19.53 -24.29 9.67
CA LEU A 192 -18.47 -24.12 8.68
C LEU A 192 -18.43 -22.64 8.28
N GLY A 193 -17.30 -22.00 8.51
CA GLY A 193 -17.00 -20.63 8.11
C GLY A 193 -16.89 -20.49 6.59
N THR A 194 -17.14 -19.29 6.08
CA THR A 194 -17.00 -19.01 4.64
C THR A 194 -15.55 -18.60 4.35
N SER A 195 -14.97 -19.14 3.27
CA SER A 195 -13.70 -18.67 2.69
C SER A 195 -13.83 -17.33 1.97
N LEU A 196 -15.02 -16.72 1.99
CA LEU A 196 -15.35 -15.48 1.32
C LEU A 196 -14.68 -14.29 2.03
N MET A 197 -13.81 -13.57 1.31
CA MET A 197 -13.11 -12.40 1.85
C MET A 197 -13.50 -11.15 1.04
N ARG A 198 -13.55 -10.00 1.71
CA ARG A 198 -13.70 -8.70 1.02
C ARG A 198 -12.35 -8.20 0.54
N ASN A 199 -12.33 -7.57 -0.64
CA ASN A 199 -11.17 -6.92 -1.24
C ASN A 199 -11.64 -5.65 -1.97
N GLY A 200 -11.80 -4.57 -1.21
CA GLY A 200 -12.45 -3.34 -1.63
C GLY A 200 -13.85 -3.60 -2.21
N ALA A 201 -14.01 -3.28 -3.50
CA ALA A 201 -15.26 -3.48 -4.22
C ALA A 201 -15.55 -4.95 -4.58
N PHE A 202 -14.57 -5.85 -4.42
CA PHE A 202 -14.63 -7.24 -4.85
C PHE A 202 -14.76 -8.21 -3.69
N TRP A 203 -15.07 -9.45 -4.03
CA TRP A 203 -15.01 -10.59 -3.11
C TRP A 203 -14.00 -11.60 -3.61
N VAL A 204 -13.22 -12.20 -2.72
CA VAL A 204 -12.32 -13.32 -3.02
C VAL A 204 -13.01 -14.61 -2.59
N TRP A 205 -13.02 -15.60 -3.48
CA TRP A 205 -13.73 -16.87 -3.32
C TRP A 205 -12.91 -18.07 -3.79
N ASP A 206 -13.25 -19.26 -3.31
CA ASP A 206 -12.43 -20.47 -3.46
C ASP A 206 -13.11 -21.64 -4.19
N ALA A 207 -14.38 -21.49 -4.55
CA ALA A 207 -15.10 -22.44 -5.37
C ALA A 207 -15.42 -21.85 -6.75
N ASN A 208 -15.49 -22.70 -7.77
CA ASN A 208 -15.81 -22.31 -9.16
C ASN A 208 -17.28 -21.97 -9.38
N SER A 209 -18.05 -21.82 -8.31
CA SER A 209 -19.42 -21.34 -8.35
C SER A 209 -19.73 -20.61 -7.05
N ILE A 210 -20.62 -19.63 -7.11
CA ILE A 210 -21.04 -18.87 -5.95
C ILE A 210 -22.55 -18.64 -5.99
N GLY A 211 -23.21 -18.89 -4.86
CA GLY A 211 -24.58 -18.48 -4.66
C GLY A 211 -24.67 -16.95 -4.55
N LEU A 212 -25.74 -16.37 -5.10
CA LEU A 212 -26.01 -14.94 -5.00
C LEU A 212 -27.44 -14.73 -4.53
N VAL A 213 -27.62 -13.76 -3.64
CA VAL A 213 -28.93 -13.21 -3.27
C VAL A 213 -29.04 -11.81 -3.86
N ALA A 214 -30.08 -11.58 -4.64
CA ALA A 214 -30.51 -10.26 -5.09
C ALA A 214 -31.78 -9.82 -4.37
N HIS A 215 -31.84 -8.58 -3.90
CA HIS A 215 -33.08 -7.98 -3.40
C HIS A 215 -33.52 -6.87 -4.36
N THR A 216 -34.78 -6.95 -4.80
CA THR A 216 -35.35 -6.05 -5.80
C THR A 216 -36.54 -5.26 -5.26
N GLY A 217 -36.87 -4.17 -5.93
CA GLY A 217 -38.14 -3.48 -5.72
C GLY A 217 -39.37 -4.35 -6.05
N PRO A 218 -40.58 -3.90 -5.66
CA PRO A 218 -41.82 -4.69 -5.76
C PRO A 218 -42.31 -4.95 -7.19
N TYR A 219 -41.71 -4.29 -8.19
CA TYR A 219 -42.11 -4.40 -9.60
C TYR A 219 -41.34 -5.46 -10.39
N ALA A 220 -40.38 -6.15 -9.74
CA ALA A 220 -39.65 -7.26 -10.36
C ALA A 220 -40.57 -8.46 -10.59
N ALA A 221 -40.67 -8.91 -11.84
CA ALA A 221 -41.35 -10.13 -12.23
C ALA A 221 -40.39 -11.32 -12.37
N ALA A 222 -39.13 -11.05 -12.72
CA ALA A 222 -38.06 -12.03 -12.76
C ALA A 222 -36.70 -11.35 -12.53
N VAL A 223 -35.72 -12.13 -12.11
CA VAL A 223 -34.31 -11.72 -12.04
C VAL A 223 -33.48 -12.71 -12.84
N ILE A 224 -32.51 -12.19 -13.59
CA ILE A 224 -31.54 -12.98 -14.34
C ILE A 224 -30.16 -12.71 -13.72
N ILE A 225 -29.52 -13.76 -13.20
CA ILE A 225 -28.17 -13.73 -12.63
C ILE A 225 -27.26 -14.47 -13.60
N ASP A 226 -26.24 -13.79 -14.13
CA ASP A 226 -25.27 -14.38 -15.06
C ASP A 226 -25.92 -15.06 -16.27
N GLY A 227 -26.94 -14.42 -16.83
CA GLY A 227 -27.73 -14.96 -17.95
C GLY A 227 -28.70 -16.09 -17.59
N LEU A 228 -28.75 -16.55 -16.33
CA LEU A 228 -29.65 -17.60 -15.87
C LEU A 228 -30.80 -17.05 -15.02
N ALA A 229 -31.99 -17.62 -15.17
CA ALA A 229 -33.14 -17.22 -14.38
C ALA A 229 -32.94 -17.56 -12.89
N ALA A 230 -33.03 -16.55 -12.03
CA ALA A 230 -33.00 -16.69 -10.59
C ALA A 230 -34.34 -17.24 -10.07
N ILE A 231 -34.30 -17.93 -8.93
CA ILE A 231 -35.49 -18.44 -8.23
C ILE A 231 -35.89 -17.49 -7.10
N PRO A 232 -37.19 -17.34 -6.77
CA PRO A 232 -37.61 -16.57 -5.61
C PRO A 232 -37.00 -17.10 -4.29
N GLY A 233 -36.57 -16.20 -3.41
CA GLY A 233 -36.06 -16.48 -2.08
C GLY A 233 -37.15 -16.66 -1.03
N SER A 234 -36.77 -16.69 0.26
CA SER A 234 -37.72 -16.85 1.37
C SER A 234 -38.44 -15.56 1.75
N GLN A 235 -37.91 -14.40 1.34
CA GLN A 235 -38.50 -13.08 1.55
C GLN A 235 -39.07 -12.51 0.25
N ALA A 236 -40.11 -11.67 0.37
CA ALA A 236 -40.66 -10.97 -0.78
C ALA A 236 -39.61 -10.03 -1.40
N GLY A 237 -39.48 -10.06 -2.73
CA GLY A 237 -38.46 -9.28 -3.46
C GLY A 237 -37.06 -9.89 -3.42
N GLN A 238 -36.87 -11.04 -2.75
CA GLN A 238 -35.60 -11.77 -2.75
C GLN A 238 -35.55 -12.76 -3.91
N TRP A 239 -34.40 -12.84 -4.56
CA TRP A 239 -34.11 -13.78 -5.64
C TRP A 239 -32.76 -14.44 -5.40
N LYS A 240 -32.65 -15.72 -5.72
CA LYS A 240 -31.44 -16.53 -5.55
C LYS A 240 -30.99 -17.12 -6.87
N GLY A 241 -29.70 -17.12 -7.13
CA GLY A 241 -29.10 -17.77 -8.28
C GLY A 241 -27.70 -18.24 -7.97
N THR A 242 -27.08 -18.91 -8.94
CA THR A 242 -25.71 -19.37 -8.85
C THR A 242 -24.99 -18.92 -10.10
N ALA A 243 -23.84 -18.28 -9.92
CA ALA A 243 -22.91 -17.97 -11.01
C ALA A 243 -21.81 -19.02 -11.07
N ILE A 244 -21.36 -19.36 -12.27
CA ILE A 244 -20.17 -20.19 -12.51
C ILE A 244 -19.00 -19.25 -12.73
N LEU A 245 -17.86 -19.54 -12.10
CA LEU A 245 -16.72 -18.65 -12.06
C LEU A 245 -15.54 -19.26 -12.80
N ASP A 246 -14.92 -18.44 -13.65
CA ASP A 246 -13.60 -18.71 -14.19
C ASP A 246 -12.52 -18.19 -13.24
N CYS A 247 -11.32 -18.78 -13.27
CA CYS A 247 -10.23 -18.32 -12.42
C CYS A 247 -9.88 -16.86 -12.77
N GLY A 248 -9.86 -15.98 -11.77
CA GLY A 248 -9.71 -14.54 -11.95
C GLY A 248 -10.95 -13.75 -11.53
N LEU A 249 -10.98 -12.49 -11.95
CA LEU A 249 -12.10 -11.59 -11.72
C LEU A 249 -13.28 -11.95 -12.63
N ASN A 250 -14.44 -12.19 -12.03
CA ASN A 250 -15.73 -12.38 -12.69
C ASN A 250 -16.60 -11.18 -12.34
N LEU A 251 -17.07 -10.44 -13.34
CA LEU A 251 -18.10 -9.42 -13.17
C LEU A 251 -19.44 -10.05 -13.49
N ILE A 252 -20.24 -10.30 -12.46
CA ILE A 252 -21.50 -11.03 -12.57
C ILE A 252 -22.64 -10.04 -12.67
N ASP A 253 -23.28 -10.00 -13.84
CA ASP A 253 -24.43 -9.13 -14.09
C ASP A 253 -25.72 -9.71 -13.50
N VAL A 254 -26.52 -8.83 -12.90
CA VAL A 254 -27.84 -9.14 -12.36
C VAL A 254 -28.86 -8.18 -12.96
N ASN A 255 -29.76 -8.72 -13.77
CA ASN A 255 -30.77 -7.98 -14.52
C ASN A 255 -32.16 -8.20 -13.91
N VAL A 256 -32.85 -7.11 -13.59
CA VAL A 256 -34.23 -7.13 -13.06
C VAL A 256 -35.21 -6.91 -14.20
N ILE A 257 -36.12 -7.86 -14.39
CA ILE A 257 -37.13 -7.82 -15.45
C ILE A 257 -38.50 -7.48 -14.86
N GLY A 258 -39.19 -6.51 -15.47
CA GLY A 258 -40.50 -6.05 -15.06
C GLY A 258 -41.65 -6.94 -15.53
N GLN A 259 -42.85 -6.66 -15.02
CA GLN A 259 -44.07 -7.40 -15.38
C GLN A 259 -44.45 -7.29 -16.87
N ASP A 260 -43.98 -6.24 -17.54
CA ASP A 260 -44.13 -6.01 -18.99
C ASP A 260 -43.05 -6.72 -19.83
N GLY A 261 -42.10 -7.39 -19.18
CA GLY A 261 -40.99 -8.08 -19.82
C GLY A 261 -39.79 -7.19 -20.17
N HIS A 262 -39.81 -5.90 -19.80
CA HIS A 262 -38.70 -4.99 -20.05
C HIS A 262 -37.67 -5.01 -18.90
N LEU A 263 -36.41 -4.70 -19.23
CA LEU A 263 -35.34 -4.51 -18.26
C LEU A 263 -35.64 -3.25 -17.42
N LEU A 264 -35.74 -3.40 -16.11
CA LEU A 264 -35.96 -2.30 -15.19
C LEU A 264 -34.65 -1.73 -14.66
N GLU A 265 -33.72 -2.62 -14.29
CA GLU A 265 -32.48 -2.28 -13.61
C GLU A 265 -31.42 -3.35 -13.86
N THR A 266 -30.15 -2.94 -13.89
CA THR A 266 -28.98 -3.82 -13.90
C THR A 266 -28.07 -3.44 -12.74
N GLY A 267 -27.60 -4.45 -12.00
CA GLY A 267 -26.50 -4.33 -11.05
C GLY A 267 -25.42 -5.36 -11.37
N SER A 268 -24.24 -5.21 -10.77
CA SER A 268 -23.14 -6.15 -10.96
C SER A 268 -22.42 -6.41 -9.64
N ILE A 269 -21.91 -7.63 -9.46
CA ILE A 269 -21.03 -7.98 -8.33
C ILE A 269 -19.73 -8.58 -8.87
N GLY A 270 -18.60 -8.11 -8.35
CA GLY A 270 -17.29 -8.61 -8.74
C GLY A 270 -16.80 -9.70 -7.77
N VAL A 271 -16.49 -10.88 -8.31
CA VAL A 271 -15.97 -12.02 -7.55
C VAL A 271 -14.68 -12.53 -8.18
N ILE A 272 -13.61 -12.55 -7.40
CA ILE A 272 -12.30 -13.10 -7.76
C ILE A 272 -12.26 -14.56 -7.31
N TYR A 273 -12.36 -15.48 -8.25
CA TYR A 273 -12.23 -16.90 -7.96
C TYR A 273 -10.76 -17.35 -8.05
N VAL A 274 -10.27 -17.93 -6.96
CA VAL A 274 -8.92 -18.51 -6.90
C VAL A 274 -9.02 -20.01 -6.61
N PRO A 275 -8.72 -20.89 -7.58
CA PRO A 275 -8.70 -22.33 -7.34
C PRO A 275 -7.58 -22.70 -6.36
N LEU A 276 -7.76 -23.81 -5.63
CA LEU A 276 -6.76 -24.31 -4.67
C LEU A 276 -5.36 -24.48 -5.29
N ALA A 277 -5.28 -24.90 -6.55
CA ALA A 277 -4.00 -25.08 -7.26
C ALA A 277 -3.23 -23.76 -7.49
N ASN A 278 -3.91 -22.61 -7.39
CA ASN A 278 -3.33 -21.29 -7.56
C ASN A 278 -3.02 -20.60 -6.21
N ARG A 279 -3.07 -21.35 -5.10
CA ARG A 279 -2.66 -20.90 -3.77
C ARG A 279 -1.25 -21.42 -3.50
N LEU A 280 -0.29 -20.51 -3.49
CA LEU A 280 1.13 -20.81 -3.53
C LEU A 280 1.79 -20.49 -2.18
N THR A 281 2.70 -21.36 -1.76
CA THR A 281 3.55 -21.20 -0.57
C THR A 281 4.86 -21.95 -0.80
N GLY A 282 5.95 -21.54 -0.14
CA GLY A 282 7.25 -22.21 -0.28
C GLY A 282 7.98 -21.91 -1.59
N SER A 283 8.68 -22.90 -2.16
CA SER A 283 9.53 -22.68 -3.34
C SER A 283 8.82 -22.91 -4.67
N ILE A 284 9.19 -22.12 -5.67
CA ILE A 284 8.87 -22.26 -7.08
C ILE A 284 10.18 -22.60 -7.80
N ASP A 285 10.37 -23.88 -8.06
CA ASP A 285 11.63 -24.44 -8.56
C ASP A 285 11.65 -24.67 -10.08
N ALA A 286 10.54 -24.41 -10.76
CA ALA A 286 10.41 -24.58 -12.20
C ALA A 286 9.68 -23.38 -12.83
N ASN A 287 9.94 -23.16 -14.11
CA ASN A 287 9.24 -22.12 -14.88
C ASN A 287 7.73 -22.35 -14.83
N CYS A 288 6.98 -21.28 -14.58
CA CYS A 288 5.53 -21.34 -14.56
C CYS A 288 4.91 -20.03 -15.06
N VAL A 289 3.63 -20.13 -15.42
CA VAL A 289 2.83 -19.00 -15.90
C VAL A 289 1.65 -18.82 -14.94
N TRP A 290 1.44 -17.60 -14.47
CA TRP A 290 0.28 -17.22 -13.68
C TRP A 290 -0.72 -16.47 -14.55
N SER A 291 -1.99 -16.84 -14.41
CA SER A 291 -3.12 -16.24 -15.14
C SER A 291 -4.40 -16.31 -14.32
N GLY A 292 -5.31 -15.36 -14.53
CA GLY A 292 -6.58 -15.31 -13.80
C GLY A 292 -6.38 -14.72 -12.41
N ALA A 293 -6.27 -15.57 -11.38
CA ALA A 293 -5.89 -15.14 -10.04
C ALA A 293 -5.02 -16.18 -9.32
N VAL A 294 -4.11 -15.69 -8.49
CA VAL A 294 -3.22 -16.49 -7.62
C VAL A 294 -3.20 -15.88 -6.22
N ILE A 295 -3.06 -16.72 -5.20
CA ILE A 295 -2.83 -16.28 -3.81
C ILE A 295 -1.42 -16.68 -3.39
N LEU A 296 -0.66 -15.76 -2.80
CA LEU A 296 0.62 -16.04 -2.15
C LEU A 296 0.42 -16.06 -0.63
N GLN A 297 0.86 -17.14 0.02
CA GLN A 297 0.69 -17.34 1.46
C GLN A 297 2.05 -17.46 2.16
N GLY A 298 2.33 -16.52 3.06
CA GLY A 298 3.63 -16.42 3.73
C GLY A 298 4.80 -16.24 2.75
N GLU A 299 5.95 -16.81 3.11
CA GLU A 299 7.16 -16.70 2.28
C GLU A 299 7.05 -17.59 1.03
N VAL A 300 7.14 -16.97 -0.14
CA VAL A 300 7.18 -17.62 -1.46
C VAL A 300 8.51 -17.28 -2.13
N ALA A 301 9.26 -18.28 -2.58
CA ALA A 301 10.58 -18.10 -3.16
C ALA A 301 10.67 -18.63 -4.60
N VAL A 302 11.04 -17.78 -5.55
CA VAL A 302 11.37 -18.20 -6.94
C VAL A 302 12.85 -18.51 -7.01
N SER A 303 13.17 -19.79 -7.21
CA SER A 303 14.55 -20.29 -7.25
C SER A 303 15.35 -19.75 -8.45
N GLN A 304 16.68 -19.79 -8.35
CA GLN A 304 17.63 -19.15 -9.29
C GLN A 304 17.43 -19.50 -10.78
N ASP A 305 16.97 -20.72 -11.07
CA ASP A 305 16.75 -21.21 -12.43
C ASP A 305 15.28 -21.13 -12.89
N ALA A 306 14.38 -20.63 -12.04
CA ALA A 306 12.95 -20.54 -12.32
C ALA A 306 12.56 -19.15 -12.82
N THR A 307 11.64 -19.12 -13.77
CA THR A 307 10.98 -17.90 -14.26
C THR A 307 9.48 -17.98 -13.99
N VAL A 308 8.94 -16.96 -13.34
CA VAL A 308 7.50 -16.75 -13.22
C VAL A 308 7.08 -15.70 -14.24
N GLU A 309 6.26 -16.09 -15.21
CA GLU A 309 5.58 -15.18 -16.13
C GLU A 309 4.16 -14.91 -15.62
N ILE A 310 3.76 -13.64 -15.53
CA ILE A 310 2.42 -13.25 -15.13
C ILE A 310 1.73 -12.61 -16.33
N ASN A 311 0.63 -13.22 -16.77
CA ASN A 311 -0.15 -12.77 -17.92
C ASN A 311 -0.97 -11.50 -17.60
N PRO A 312 -1.29 -10.68 -18.62
CA PRO A 312 -2.20 -9.53 -18.47
C PRO A 312 -3.51 -9.89 -17.76
N GLY A 313 -4.03 -8.96 -16.95
CA GLY A 313 -5.30 -9.12 -16.23
C GLY A 313 -5.24 -10.04 -15.00
N THR A 314 -4.06 -10.57 -14.66
CA THR A 314 -3.92 -11.46 -13.50
C THR A 314 -4.01 -10.70 -12.18
N TRP A 315 -4.74 -11.27 -11.22
CA TRP A 315 -4.75 -10.84 -9.83
C TRP A 315 -3.77 -11.68 -9.00
N VAL A 316 -2.80 -11.04 -8.38
CA VAL A 316 -1.89 -11.63 -7.39
C VAL A 316 -2.31 -11.10 -6.02
N LEU A 317 -2.89 -11.98 -5.21
CA LEU A 317 -3.43 -11.67 -3.89
C LEU A 317 -2.47 -12.17 -2.81
N LEU A 318 -2.06 -11.29 -1.91
CA LEU A 318 -1.00 -11.57 -0.93
C LEU A 318 -1.56 -11.51 0.49
N ASP A 319 -1.35 -12.56 1.30
CA ASP A 319 -1.73 -12.53 2.73
C ASP A 319 -0.84 -11.60 3.57
N ASP A 320 -1.16 -11.46 4.86
CA ASP A 320 -0.50 -10.51 5.78
C ASP A 320 0.97 -10.85 6.10
N LYS A 321 1.39 -12.06 5.72
CA LYS A 321 2.74 -12.58 5.89
C LYS A 321 3.45 -12.74 4.56
N ALA A 322 2.77 -12.43 3.46
CA ALA A 322 3.25 -12.76 2.13
C ALA A 322 4.46 -11.92 1.77
N ARG A 323 5.55 -12.61 1.46
CA ARG A 323 6.76 -12.05 0.84
C ARG A 323 7.12 -12.92 -0.36
N LEU A 324 7.32 -12.29 -1.51
CA LEU A 324 7.79 -12.95 -2.72
C LEU A 324 9.29 -12.65 -2.90
N THR A 325 10.14 -13.62 -2.62
CA THR A 325 11.59 -13.51 -2.86
C THR A 325 11.93 -14.15 -4.21
N VAL A 326 12.54 -13.41 -5.11
CA VAL A 326 12.91 -13.85 -6.45
C VAL A 326 14.43 -13.88 -6.54
N SER A 327 15.00 -15.07 -6.70
CA SER A 327 16.40 -15.28 -7.09
C SER A 327 16.54 -15.70 -8.55
N GLY A 328 15.45 -16.17 -9.16
CA GLY A 328 15.36 -16.46 -10.60
C GLY A 328 14.95 -15.24 -11.40
N ARG A 329 13.72 -15.27 -11.94
CA ARG A 329 13.17 -14.19 -12.76
C ARG A 329 11.65 -14.03 -12.60
N LEU A 330 11.19 -12.79 -12.57
CA LEU A 330 9.78 -12.39 -12.57
C LEU A 330 9.48 -11.51 -13.78
N LEU A 331 8.52 -11.94 -14.59
CA LEU A 331 8.07 -11.25 -15.81
C LEU A 331 6.57 -10.96 -15.72
N ALA A 332 6.19 -9.83 -15.12
CA ALA A 332 4.80 -9.38 -15.07
C ALA A 332 4.55 -8.40 -16.23
N ASN A 333 3.87 -8.87 -17.28
CA ASN A 333 3.71 -8.11 -18.52
C ASN A 333 2.24 -7.75 -18.77
N GLY A 334 1.70 -6.86 -17.93
CA GLY A 334 0.34 -6.34 -18.06
C GLY A 334 0.18 -5.39 -19.26
N THR A 335 -1.07 -5.03 -19.53
CA THR A 335 -1.43 -4.03 -20.55
C THR A 335 -2.29 -2.94 -19.94
N LYS A 336 -2.44 -1.79 -20.62
CA LYS A 336 -3.31 -0.70 -20.15
C LYS A 336 -4.77 -1.14 -19.96
N ASP A 337 -5.27 -2.03 -20.83
CA ASP A 337 -6.65 -2.52 -20.79
C ASP A 337 -6.83 -3.73 -19.85
N ALA A 338 -5.75 -4.45 -19.57
CA ALA A 338 -5.72 -5.59 -18.67
C ALA A 338 -4.46 -5.51 -17.77
N PRO A 339 -4.45 -4.60 -16.79
CA PRO A 339 -3.33 -4.47 -15.87
C PRO A 339 -3.22 -5.71 -14.99
N ILE A 340 -2.00 -6.02 -14.54
CA ILE A 340 -1.79 -7.03 -13.49
C ILE A 340 -1.99 -6.32 -12.15
N ARG A 341 -2.81 -6.88 -11.26
CA ARG A 341 -3.05 -6.28 -9.94
C ARG A 341 -2.36 -7.11 -8.87
N ILE A 342 -1.46 -6.50 -8.12
CA ILE A 342 -0.71 -7.09 -7.02
C ILE A 342 -1.19 -6.38 -5.75
N THR A 343 -1.98 -7.08 -4.92
CA THR A 343 -2.71 -6.45 -3.82
C THR A 343 -2.89 -7.41 -2.63
N HIS A 344 -3.36 -6.90 -1.51
CA HIS A 344 -3.67 -7.70 -0.32
C HIS A 344 -4.74 -8.77 -0.60
N LEU A 345 -4.81 -9.80 0.24
CA LEU A 345 -5.81 -10.86 0.12
C LEU A 345 -7.19 -10.40 0.62
N ALA A 346 -7.23 -9.56 1.65
CA ALA A 346 -8.45 -9.17 2.33
C ALA A 346 -8.39 -7.74 2.88
N ASP A 347 -9.56 -7.10 3.00
CA ASP A 347 -9.69 -5.79 3.61
C ASP A 347 -9.06 -5.73 5.01
N GLY A 348 -8.42 -4.60 5.31
CA GLY A 348 -7.73 -4.39 6.58
C GLY A 348 -6.39 -5.11 6.72
N THR A 349 -5.93 -5.83 5.69
CA THR A 349 -4.59 -6.44 5.66
C THR A 349 -3.64 -5.71 4.70
N SER A 350 -2.35 -5.92 4.88
CA SER A 350 -1.27 -5.48 4.00
C SER A 350 -0.29 -6.63 3.82
N TRP A 351 0.42 -6.71 2.70
CA TRP A 351 1.45 -7.73 2.47
C TRP A 351 2.86 -7.15 2.68
N ARG A 352 3.86 -8.02 2.76
CA ARG A 352 5.22 -7.62 3.11
C ARG A 352 5.92 -6.98 1.91
N GLN A 353 6.55 -7.79 1.06
CA GLN A 353 7.49 -7.29 0.06
C GLN A 353 7.59 -8.21 -1.16
N ILE A 354 7.96 -7.64 -2.30
CA ILE A 354 8.58 -8.34 -3.42
C ILE A 354 10.07 -8.03 -3.39
N VAL A 355 10.91 -9.05 -3.22
CA VAL A 355 12.36 -8.90 -3.10
C VAL A 355 13.03 -9.58 -4.29
N LEU A 356 13.70 -8.81 -5.14
CA LEU A 356 14.50 -9.28 -6.27
C LEU A 356 15.97 -9.36 -5.83
N ALA A 357 16.45 -10.54 -5.44
CA ALA A 357 17.73 -10.72 -4.78
C ALA A 357 18.68 -11.60 -5.61
N GLY A 358 19.70 -10.99 -6.21
CA GLY A 358 20.64 -11.68 -7.10
C GLY A 358 19.97 -12.28 -8.35
N ALA A 359 18.77 -11.78 -8.67
CA ALA A 359 17.93 -12.29 -9.75
C ALA A 359 18.42 -11.85 -11.12
N GLN A 360 18.00 -12.60 -12.14
CA GLN A 360 18.05 -12.16 -13.54
C GLN A 360 17.21 -10.89 -13.73
N PRO A 361 17.40 -10.10 -14.80
CA PRO A 361 16.58 -8.90 -15.06
C PRO A 361 15.07 -9.18 -15.05
N ASN A 362 14.36 -8.45 -14.20
CA ASN A 362 12.92 -8.59 -13.96
C ASN A 362 12.14 -7.49 -14.67
N LEU A 363 10.85 -7.74 -14.92
CA LEU A 363 9.96 -6.82 -15.62
C LEU A 363 8.64 -6.68 -14.86
N LEU A 364 8.20 -5.45 -14.64
CA LEU A 364 6.84 -5.10 -14.24
C LEU A 364 6.29 -4.07 -15.24
N ARG A 365 5.30 -4.46 -16.04
CA ARG A 365 4.66 -3.56 -17.01
C ARG A 365 3.16 -3.48 -16.75
N ASN A 366 2.61 -2.26 -16.73
CA ASN A 366 1.20 -1.96 -16.45
C ASN A 366 0.66 -2.74 -15.24
N CYS A 367 1.43 -2.76 -14.14
CA CYS A 367 1.00 -3.35 -12.88
C CYS A 367 0.36 -2.28 -11.99
N VAL A 368 -0.66 -2.67 -11.22
CA VAL A 368 -1.21 -1.89 -10.10
C VAL A 368 -0.78 -2.58 -8.81
N ILE A 369 0.00 -1.89 -7.99
CA ILE A 369 0.66 -2.43 -6.79
C ILE A 369 0.15 -1.67 -5.58
N GLU A 370 -0.49 -2.39 -4.66
CA GLU A 370 -1.26 -1.77 -3.56
C GLU A 370 -1.13 -2.55 -2.26
N TYR A 371 -1.27 -1.88 -1.12
CA TYR A 371 -1.30 -2.49 0.21
C TYR A 371 -0.05 -3.30 0.57
N GLY A 372 1.11 -2.97 -0.01
CA GLY A 372 2.40 -3.56 0.29
C GLY A 372 3.25 -2.71 1.24
N GLY A 373 4.39 -3.27 1.64
CA GLY A 373 5.39 -2.62 2.49
C GLY A 373 5.32 -3.07 3.96
N MET A 374 6.39 -2.79 4.70
CA MET A 374 6.47 -3.08 6.12
C MET A 374 6.63 -1.78 6.93
N PRO A 375 6.08 -1.71 8.16
CA PRO A 375 6.40 -0.59 9.06
C PRO A 375 7.88 -0.59 9.45
N GLY A 376 8.52 0.58 9.51
CA GLY A 376 9.88 0.74 10.04
C GLY A 376 10.51 2.11 9.80
N SER A 377 11.77 2.28 10.20
CA SER A 377 12.53 3.55 10.10
C SER A 377 13.64 3.47 9.06
N HIS A 378 13.84 4.55 8.30
CA HIS A 378 14.88 4.68 7.26
C HIS A 378 16.30 4.82 7.81
N THR A 379 16.45 5.01 9.12
CA THR A 379 17.77 5.11 9.77
C THR A 379 18.61 3.85 9.62
N ASP A 380 17.97 2.69 9.41
CA ASP A 380 18.63 1.38 9.29
C ASP A 380 19.56 1.29 8.07
N TYR A 381 19.41 2.17 7.07
CA TYR A 381 20.26 2.19 5.88
C TYR A 381 21.69 2.69 6.14
N TYR A 382 21.88 3.45 7.20
CA TYR A 382 23.14 4.12 7.52
C TYR A 382 24.03 3.33 8.48
N GLU A 383 23.48 2.32 9.15
CA GLU A 383 24.19 1.53 10.15
C GLU A 383 24.86 0.28 9.57
N PRO A 384 26.01 -0.17 10.14
CA PRO A 384 26.61 -1.44 9.77
C PRO A 384 25.79 -2.62 10.27
N GLY A 385 25.43 -3.55 9.38
CA GLY A 385 24.74 -4.79 9.76
C GLY A 385 23.60 -5.14 8.79
N PRO A 386 22.91 -6.28 9.01
CA PRO A 386 21.76 -6.66 8.19
C PRO A 386 20.73 -5.54 8.11
N ARG A 387 20.25 -5.24 6.90
CA ARG A 387 19.26 -4.19 6.69
C ARG A 387 17.85 -4.75 6.73
N SER A 388 16.95 -3.97 7.31
CA SER A 388 15.51 -4.15 7.18
C SER A 388 15.01 -3.16 6.13
N TYR A 389 14.45 -3.67 5.04
CA TYR A 389 13.83 -2.87 3.99
C TYR A 389 12.36 -2.71 4.31
N HIS A 390 11.80 -1.55 4.00
CA HIS A 390 10.39 -1.20 4.29
C HIS A 390 9.55 -1.10 3.03
N GLU A 391 10.21 -0.98 1.88
CA GLU A 391 9.62 -0.80 0.57
C GLU A 391 8.85 -2.04 0.12
N ALA A 392 7.74 -1.80 -0.58
CA ALA A 392 6.93 -2.84 -1.20
C ALA A 392 7.75 -3.64 -2.24
N ILE A 393 8.72 -3.01 -2.91
CA ILE A 393 9.64 -3.63 -3.86
C ILE A 393 11.08 -3.35 -3.47
N VAL A 394 11.90 -4.40 -3.37
CA VAL A 394 13.32 -4.29 -3.03
C VAL A 394 14.16 -4.99 -4.09
N VAL A 395 15.13 -4.28 -4.67
CA VAL A 395 16.03 -4.77 -5.72
C VAL A 395 17.45 -4.80 -5.19
N ILE A 396 18.02 -6.00 -5.03
CA ILE A 396 19.35 -6.23 -4.46
C ILE A 396 20.19 -7.02 -5.46
N ALA A 397 21.33 -6.47 -5.86
CA ALA A 397 22.23 -7.07 -6.84
C ALA A 397 21.51 -7.60 -8.11
N SER A 398 20.50 -6.88 -8.58
CA SER A 398 19.63 -7.26 -9.69
C SER A 398 19.19 -6.06 -10.54
N HIS A 399 18.47 -6.32 -11.61
CA HIS A 399 17.90 -5.28 -12.47
C HIS A 399 16.38 -5.39 -12.54
N LEU A 400 15.70 -4.24 -12.57
CA LEU A 400 14.26 -4.13 -12.71
C LEU A 400 13.89 -3.10 -13.79
N ASP A 401 13.14 -3.54 -14.79
CA ASP A 401 12.44 -2.65 -15.72
C ASP A 401 10.97 -2.48 -15.25
N MET A 402 10.55 -1.24 -15.00
CA MET A 402 9.16 -0.86 -14.70
C MET A 402 8.63 0.12 -15.74
N ASP A 403 7.44 -0.16 -16.27
CA ASP A 403 6.84 0.62 -17.36
C ASP A 403 5.32 0.71 -17.21
N GLY A 404 4.79 1.93 -17.04
CA GLY A 404 3.34 2.15 -16.96
C GLY A 404 2.68 1.64 -15.67
N CYS A 405 3.44 1.38 -14.61
CA CYS A 405 2.92 0.85 -13.36
C CYS A 405 2.33 1.95 -12.46
N THR A 406 1.35 1.59 -11.62
CA THR A 406 0.81 2.46 -10.57
C THR A 406 1.09 1.84 -9.21
N ILE A 407 1.67 2.63 -8.30
CA ILE A 407 1.94 2.27 -6.91
C ILE A 407 1.11 3.22 -6.04
N GLN A 408 0.24 2.66 -5.20
CA GLN A 408 -0.70 3.42 -4.40
C GLN A 408 -1.14 2.66 -3.14
N HIS A 409 -1.81 3.34 -2.20
CA HIS A 409 -2.40 2.70 -1.01
C HIS A 409 -1.41 1.89 -0.16
N LEU A 410 -0.20 2.42 0.07
CA LEU A 410 0.85 1.74 0.83
C LEU A 410 0.93 2.26 2.28
N PRO A 411 0.78 1.41 3.33
CA PRO A 411 0.34 0.01 3.28
C PRO A 411 -1.19 -0.10 3.31
N ASN A 412 -1.89 1.03 3.37
CA ASN A 412 -3.34 1.14 3.42
C ASN A 412 -3.80 2.54 3.00
N ASP A 413 -5.10 2.80 3.12
CA ASP A 413 -5.75 4.04 2.71
C ASP A 413 -5.67 5.20 3.72
N ALA A 414 -5.18 4.96 4.93
CA ALA A 414 -5.19 5.96 6.00
C ALA A 414 -4.34 7.19 5.64
N ALA A 415 -4.75 8.38 6.09
CA ALA A 415 -4.03 9.62 5.77
C ALA A 415 -2.58 9.67 6.29
N ASN A 416 -2.24 8.86 7.29
CA ASN A 416 -0.91 8.71 7.88
C ASN A 416 -0.19 7.43 7.41
N ALA A 417 -0.63 6.82 6.30
CA ALA A 417 0.03 5.66 5.71
C ALA A 417 1.30 6.10 4.97
N GLU A 418 2.45 5.63 5.43
CA GLU A 418 3.78 6.07 4.99
C GLU A 418 4.65 4.92 4.48
N ALA A 419 4.07 3.81 3.99
CA ALA A 419 4.91 2.75 3.44
C ALA A 419 5.45 3.14 2.06
N ASP A 420 6.63 2.62 1.76
CA ASP A 420 7.44 3.07 0.63
C ASP A 420 7.30 2.19 -0.61
N GLY A 421 7.55 2.78 -1.76
CA GLY A 421 7.46 2.12 -3.05
C GLY A 421 8.60 1.15 -3.31
N ILE A 422 9.80 1.68 -3.62
CA ILE A 422 10.87 0.91 -4.25
C ILE A 422 12.26 1.25 -3.67
N ALA A 423 13.04 0.21 -3.34
CA ALA A 423 14.46 0.34 -2.98
C ALA A 423 15.36 -0.38 -4.00
N ILE A 424 16.44 0.27 -4.44
CA ILE A 424 17.46 -0.31 -5.32
C ILE A 424 18.84 -0.22 -4.67
N ILE A 425 19.41 -1.37 -4.30
CA ILE A 425 20.50 -1.47 -3.33
C ILE A 425 21.67 -2.28 -3.88
N SER A 426 22.81 -1.61 -4.08
CA SER A 426 24.04 -2.25 -4.55
C SER A 426 24.99 -2.66 -3.42
N ASP A 427 24.89 -1.98 -2.27
CA ASP A 427 25.78 -2.17 -1.12
C ASP A 427 25.15 -3.03 -0.02
N ASP A 428 24.21 -3.92 -0.34
CA ASP A 428 23.63 -4.83 0.66
C ASP A 428 24.75 -5.63 1.36
N PRO A 429 24.78 -5.68 2.70
CA PRO A 429 25.89 -6.30 3.44
C PRO A 429 25.92 -7.83 3.31
N ASN A 430 24.78 -8.46 3.00
CA ASN A 430 24.67 -9.91 2.82
C ASN A 430 24.76 -10.33 1.35
N LEU A 431 24.31 -9.46 0.43
CA LEU A 431 24.31 -9.71 -1.00
C LEU A 431 24.79 -8.48 -1.80
N PRO A 432 26.06 -8.08 -1.65
CA PRO A 432 26.59 -6.94 -2.39
C PRO A 432 26.69 -7.27 -3.88
N GLY A 433 26.36 -6.30 -4.74
CA GLY A 433 26.42 -6.46 -6.18
C GLY A 433 25.66 -5.36 -6.90
N ARG A 434 25.98 -5.11 -8.17
CA ARG A 434 25.35 -4.01 -8.93
C ARG A 434 23.84 -4.21 -9.00
N ALA A 435 23.09 -3.25 -8.46
CA ALA A 435 21.66 -3.11 -8.63
C ALA A 435 21.33 -1.92 -9.54
N SER A 436 20.24 -2.03 -10.30
CA SER A 436 19.77 -0.93 -11.14
C SER A 436 18.29 -1.04 -11.50
N ALA A 437 17.68 0.08 -11.88
CA ALA A 437 16.32 0.06 -12.40
C ALA A 437 16.09 1.08 -13.53
N HIS A 438 15.17 0.76 -14.42
CA HIS A 438 14.51 1.73 -15.29
C HIS A 438 13.05 1.83 -14.87
N ILE A 439 12.59 3.02 -14.52
CA ILE A 439 11.24 3.28 -14.05
C ILE A 439 10.66 4.33 -14.98
N LYS A 440 9.71 3.93 -15.83
CA LYS A 440 9.20 4.74 -16.92
C LYS A 440 7.68 4.84 -16.88
N ALA A 441 7.15 6.03 -17.11
CA ALA A 441 5.70 6.26 -17.21
C ALA A 441 4.90 5.72 -16.00
N CYS A 442 5.54 5.63 -14.83
CA CYS A 442 4.94 5.10 -13.62
C CYS A 442 4.24 6.19 -12.81
N ARG A 443 3.31 5.79 -11.95
CA ARG A 443 2.57 6.68 -11.05
C ARG A 443 2.80 6.27 -9.60
N PHE A 444 3.16 7.23 -8.75
CA PHE A 444 3.32 7.07 -7.31
C PHE A 444 2.27 7.96 -6.63
N LEU A 445 1.26 7.34 -6.02
CA LEU A 445 0.05 8.05 -5.57
C LEU A 445 -0.23 7.79 -4.09
N GLY A 446 -0.10 8.80 -3.24
CA GLY A 446 -0.55 8.71 -1.85
C GLY A 446 0.29 7.81 -0.95
N ILE A 447 1.60 7.72 -1.19
CA ILE A 447 2.53 6.81 -0.49
C ILE A 447 3.57 7.58 0.34
N GLY A 448 4.36 6.86 1.14
CA GLY A 448 5.49 7.40 1.92
C GLY A 448 6.62 7.91 1.01
N GLN A 449 7.69 7.13 0.85
CA GLN A 449 8.75 7.37 -0.13
C GLN A 449 8.44 6.70 -1.47
N GLY A 450 8.74 7.36 -2.59
CA GLY A 450 8.58 6.78 -3.92
C GLY A 450 9.70 5.81 -4.28
N ILE A 451 10.90 6.35 -4.46
CA ILE A 451 12.07 5.63 -4.96
C ILE A 451 13.28 5.93 -4.07
N HIS A 452 13.91 4.87 -3.57
CA HIS A 452 15.15 4.92 -2.80
C HIS A 452 16.28 4.20 -3.55
N THR A 453 17.48 4.76 -3.54
CA THR A 453 18.66 4.04 -4.02
C THR A 453 19.85 4.09 -3.07
N ARG A 454 20.67 3.03 -3.10
CA ARG A 454 22.00 3.00 -2.51
C ARG A 454 23.05 2.51 -3.50
N TYR A 455 24.01 3.36 -3.85
CA TYR A 455 25.12 3.11 -4.78
C TYR A 455 24.68 2.46 -6.09
N SER A 456 23.48 2.80 -6.56
CA SER A 456 22.80 2.11 -7.66
C SER A 456 22.46 3.09 -8.76
N TYR A 457 22.39 2.58 -10.00
CA TYR A 457 21.90 3.35 -11.12
C TYR A 457 20.37 3.26 -11.19
N VAL A 458 19.69 4.39 -11.35
CA VAL A 458 18.27 4.42 -11.68
C VAL A 458 18.01 5.44 -12.78
N LEU A 459 17.15 5.07 -13.72
CA LEU A 459 16.49 6.01 -14.63
C LEU A 459 15.04 6.16 -14.18
N VAL A 460 14.62 7.38 -13.84
CA VAL A 460 13.22 7.72 -13.55
C VAL A 460 12.74 8.68 -14.62
N GLU A 461 11.90 8.20 -15.54
CA GLU A 461 11.51 8.95 -16.74
C GLU A 461 10.01 9.02 -16.95
N GLY A 462 9.46 10.22 -17.14
CA GLY A 462 8.04 10.37 -17.48
C GLY A 462 7.08 9.93 -16.39
N CYS A 463 7.54 9.86 -15.14
CA CYS A 463 6.74 9.42 -14.01
C CYS A 463 5.92 10.58 -13.41
N TYR A 464 4.87 10.20 -12.69
CA TYR A 464 3.97 11.13 -12.01
C TYR A 464 3.92 10.84 -10.51
N PHE A 465 4.18 11.86 -9.70
CA PHE A 465 4.19 11.80 -8.24
C PHE A 465 3.09 12.71 -7.69
N GLN A 466 2.27 12.17 -6.79
CA GLN A 466 1.18 12.91 -6.16
C GLN A 466 0.78 12.37 -4.78
N GLY A 467 0.42 13.27 -3.87
CA GLY A 467 -0.23 13.01 -2.60
C GLY A 467 0.67 12.37 -1.54
N LYS A 468 1.99 12.54 -1.61
CA LYS A 468 2.95 12.00 -0.67
C LYS A 468 2.62 12.29 0.81
N ARG A 469 3.00 11.32 1.65
CA ARG A 469 2.80 11.32 3.11
C ARG A 469 4.13 11.11 3.82
N GLY A 470 4.23 11.58 5.07
CA GLY A 470 5.42 11.42 5.91
C GLY A 470 6.61 12.31 5.54
N ASP A 471 7.69 12.15 6.31
CA ASP A 471 8.92 12.97 6.28
C ASP A 471 10.04 12.31 5.45
N ASN A 472 9.69 11.76 4.30
CA ASN A 472 10.63 11.10 3.38
C ASN A 472 10.71 11.87 2.06
N ASP A 473 11.51 11.49 1.07
CA ASP A 473 11.52 12.18 -0.23
C ASP A 473 10.64 11.47 -1.28
N ASP A 474 10.27 12.09 -2.41
CA ASP A 474 9.69 11.33 -3.54
C ASP A 474 10.76 10.43 -4.19
N ILE A 475 11.96 10.99 -4.37
CA ILE A 475 13.14 10.31 -4.90
C ILE A 475 14.33 10.61 -3.99
N ASP A 476 14.73 9.63 -3.17
CA ASP A 476 15.91 9.66 -2.30
C ASP A 476 17.04 8.83 -2.91
N LEU A 477 18.15 9.46 -3.27
CA LEU A 477 19.30 8.77 -3.85
C LEU A 477 20.51 8.86 -2.93
N TYR A 478 21.14 7.73 -2.65
CA TYR A 478 22.32 7.71 -1.80
C TYR A 478 23.53 7.05 -2.47
N GLY A 479 24.64 7.77 -2.58
CA GLY A 479 25.91 7.24 -3.05
C GLY A 479 26.08 7.21 -4.58
N GLU A 480 27.34 7.24 -5.02
CA GLU A 480 27.69 7.28 -6.43
C GLU A 480 27.44 5.95 -7.14
N SER A 481 27.08 6.03 -8.42
CA SER A 481 26.99 4.90 -9.33
C SER A 481 27.59 5.25 -10.70
N ASP A 482 27.96 4.22 -11.47
CA ASP A 482 28.44 4.35 -12.84
C ASP A 482 27.59 3.47 -13.77
N PRO A 483 26.81 4.07 -14.70
CA PRO A 483 26.63 5.51 -14.91
C PRO A 483 25.88 6.20 -13.76
N PRO A 484 25.94 7.55 -13.64
CA PRO A 484 25.16 8.29 -12.65
C PRO A 484 23.64 8.13 -12.86
N PRO A 485 22.82 8.24 -11.79
CA PRO A 485 21.37 8.19 -11.92
C PRO A 485 20.82 9.34 -12.75
N VAL A 486 19.68 9.11 -13.41
CA VAL A 486 19.01 10.08 -14.27
C VAL A 486 17.54 10.21 -13.86
N ILE A 487 17.12 11.43 -13.56
CA ILE A 487 15.73 11.77 -13.20
C ILE A 487 15.23 12.76 -14.23
N LYS A 488 14.39 12.31 -15.16
CA LYS A 488 14.08 13.06 -16.37
C LYS A 488 12.59 13.16 -16.67
N ASN A 489 12.13 14.34 -17.06
CA ASN A 489 10.79 14.56 -17.62
C ASN A 489 9.66 14.06 -16.71
N ASN A 490 9.83 14.15 -15.39
CA ASN A 490 8.81 13.75 -14.41
C ASN A 490 7.94 14.94 -14.00
N LEU A 491 6.74 14.62 -13.53
CA LEU A 491 5.79 15.58 -12.99
C LEU A 491 5.55 15.29 -11.50
N PHE A 492 5.89 16.25 -10.65
CA PHE A 492 5.59 16.25 -9.23
C PHE A 492 4.49 17.29 -8.99
N ASP A 493 3.28 16.83 -8.69
CA ASP A 493 2.09 17.67 -8.56
C ASP A 493 1.70 17.89 -7.09
N LEU A 494 0.98 18.98 -6.80
CA LEU A 494 0.48 19.42 -5.48
C LEU A 494 1.55 19.71 -4.41
N PRO A 495 1.36 20.66 -3.48
CA PRO A 495 2.24 20.77 -2.32
C PRO A 495 2.20 19.48 -1.49
N GLU A 496 3.37 18.90 -1.26
CA GLU A 496 3.55 17.65 -0.52
C GLU A 496 4.53 17.85 0.64
N HIS A 497 4.54 16.88 1.55
CA HIS A 497 5.49 16.86 2.67
C HIS A 497 6.90 16.50 2.18
N ASP A 498 7.89 17.22 2.71
CA ASP A 498 9.33 17.07 2.53
C ASP A 498 9.87 17.34 1.10
N ASP A 499 11.15 17.01 0.86
CA ASP A 499 11.82 17.27 -0.42
C ASP A 499 11.31 16.35 -1.56
N ARG A 500 11.31 16.87 -2.79
CA ARG A 500 10.91 16.05 -3.95
C ARG A 500 12.05 15.14 -4.42
N ILE A 501 13.21 15.73 -4.71
CA ILE A 501 14.37 15.00 -5.24
C ILE A 501 15.58 15.27 -4.35
N ASN A 502 16.16 14.23 -3.75
CA ASN A 502 17.22 14.35 -2.75
C ASN A 502 18.40 13.41 -3.03
N PRO A 503 19.30 13.72 -3.99
CA PRO A 503 20.57 13.03 -4.12
C PRO A 503 21.58 13.44 -3.04
N THR A 504 21.91 12.48 -2.18
CA THR A 504 22.98 12.55 -1.18
C THR A 504 24.19 11.71 -1.62
N ARG A 505 25.39 12.29 -1.70
CA ARG A 505 26.61 11.65 -2.24
C ARG A 505 26.41 11.05 -3.65
N CYS A 506 25.56 11.66 -4.44
CA CYS A 506 25.15 11.15 -5.73
C CYS A 506 25.24 12.25 -6.80
N SER A 507 26.00 12.00 -7.87
CA SER A 507 26.17 12.95 -8.99
C SER A 507 25.08 12.81 -10.04
N ALA A 508 23.81 12.74 -9.61
CA ALA A 508 22.67 12.52 -10.49
C ALA A 508 22.47 13.63 -11.54
N VAL A 509 21.90 13.26 -12.68
CA VAL A 509 21.44 14.18 -13.72
C VAL A 509 19.92 14.35 -13.58
N ILE A 510 19.49 15.57 -13.28
CA ILE A 510 18.08 15.93 -13.06
C ILE A 510 17.64 16.87 -14.18
N GLU A 511 16.88 16.34 -15.14
CA GLU A 511 16.60 17.02 -16.41
C GLU A 511 15.11 17.17 -16.70
N GLY A 512 14.65 18.36 -17.05
CA GLY A 512 13.33 18.52 -17.67
C GLY A 512 12.15 18.18 -16.75
N ASN A 513 12.32 18.22 -15.43
CA ASN A 513 11.24 17.90 -14.49
C ASN A 513 10.39 19.14 -14.21
N ILE A 514 9.10 18.92 -13.97
CA ILE A 514 8.16 19.92 -13.48
C ILE A 514 7.86 19.61 -12.02
N ILE A 515 8.26 20.50 -11.13
CA ILE A 515 8.14 20.36 -9.68
C ILE A 515 7.21 21.43 -9.15
N MET A 516 6.01 21.05 -8.69
CA MET A 516 4.98 21.95 -8.21
C MET A 516 4.72 21.75 -6.72
N GLY A 517 5.29 22.63 -5.90
CA GLY A 517 5.04 22.70 -4.46
C GLY A 517 5.73 21.60 -3.66
N SER A 518 6.19 21.98 -2.48
CA SER A 518 6.68 21.13 -1.38
C SER A 518 6.66 22.02 -0.12
N ASP A 519 6.43 21.46 1.06
CA ASP A 519 6.57 22.20 2.32
C ASP A 519 8.04 22.39 2.76
N ASP A 520 8.98 21.71 2.11
CA ASP A 520 10.43 21.91 2.21
C ASP A 520 11.05 22.35 0.86
N HIS A 521 11.89 21.52 0.21
CA HIS A 521 12.56 21.89 -1.04
C HIS A 521 12.07 21.15 -2.29
N GLY A 522 12.24 21.79 -3.46
CA GLY A 522 12.06 21.10 -4.74
C GLY A 522 13.17 20.08 -4.99
N ILE A 523 14.43 20.50 -4.89
CA ILE A 523 15.59 19.63 -5.09
C ILE A 523 16.61 19.89 -3.97
N VAL A 524 17.16 18.82 -3.39
CA VAL A 524 18.29 18.90 -2.45
C VAL A 524 19.48 18.12 -2.98
N LEU A 525 20.58 18.83 -3.21
CA LEU A 525 21.83 18.31 -3.72
C LEU A 525 22.83 18.27 -2.56
N ARG A 526 23.13 17.08 -2.04
CA ARG A 526 23.78 16.96 -0.73
C ARG A 526 25.05 16.14 -0.76
N ASP A 527 25.99 16.58 0.08
CA ASP A 527 27.27 15.91 0.34
C ASP A 527 28.24 16.00 -0.86
N ARG A 528 29.44 15.42 -0.74
CA ARG A 528 30.51 15.50 -1.72
C ARG A 528 30.19 14.74 -3.03
N CYS A 529 29.42 15.37 -3.90
CA CYS A 529 29.08 14.92 -5.25
C CYS A 529 29.05 16.10 -6.25
N ARG A 530 28.81 15.79 -7.53
CA ARG A 530 28.73 16.76 -8.64
C ARG A 530 27.47 16.59 -9.51
N PRO A 531 26.27 16.79 -8.94
CA PRO A 531 25.02 16.65 -9.67
C PRO A 531 24.84 17.78 -10.70
N VAL A 532 24.05 17.48 -11.73
CA VAL A 532 23.65 18.45 -12.76
C VAL A 532 22.13 18.55 -12.75
N ALA A 533 21.59 19.74 -12.50
CA ALA A 533 20.17 20.01 -12.68
C ALA A 533 20.00 20.91 -13.90
N LEU A 534 19.34 20.40 -14.94
CA LEU A 534 19.15 21.13 -16.18
C LEU A 534 17.67 21.23 -16.58
N ASN A 535 17.27 22.42 -17.04
CA ASN A 535 16.00 22.62 -17.72
C ASN A 535 14.75 22.23 -16.91
N ASN A 536 14.80 22.34 -15.59
CA ASN A 536 13.67 22.03 -14.71
C ASN A 536 12.83 23.29 -14.46
N LEU A 537 11.52 23.10 -14.28
CA LEU A 537 10.58 24.11 -13.80
C LEU A 537 10.24 23.81 -12.33
N ILE A 538 10.59 24.69 -11.41
CA ILE A 538 10.45 24.48 -9.97
C ILE A 538 9.63 25.62 -9.37
N LEU A 539 8.47 25.27 -8.80
CA LEU A 539 7.43 26.22 -8.46
C LEU A 539 7.00 26.08 -7.01
N ASN A 540 6.90 27.19 -6.28
CA ASN A 540 6.17 27.30 -5.01
C ASN A 540 6.61 26.31 -3.90
N CYS A 541 7.88 25.92 -3.86
CA CYS A 541 8.45 25.15 -2.74
C CYS A 541 8.69 26.08 -1.53
N ALA A 542 8.13 25.74 -0.37
CA ALA A 542 8.01 26.65 0.75
C ALA A 542 9.36 27.04 1.38
N ASN A 543 10.33 26.13 1.47
CA ASN A 543 11.66 26.43 1.99
C ASN A 543 12.61 26.90 0.89
N GLY A 544 12.71 26.15 -0.22
CA GLY A 544 13.50 26.58 -1.37
C GLY A 544 13.32 25.75 -2.64
N GLY A 545 13.65 26.34 -3.79
CA GLY A 545 13.63 25.63 -5.07
C GLY A 545 14.72 24.57 -5.12
N ILE A 546 15.98 24.99 -4.97
CA ILE A 546 17.15 24.09 -4.95
C ILE A 546 18.02 24.38 -3.73
N ALA A 547 18.27 23.37 -2.89
CA ALA A 547 19.31 23.40 -1.87
C ALA A 547 20.58 22.70 -2.36
N VAL A 548 21.75 23.28 -2.05
CA VAL A 548 23.06 22.69 -2.30
C VAL A 548 23.85 22.66 -0.99
N GLU A 549 24.13 21.46 -0.52
CA GLU A 549 24.55 21.22 0.85
C GLU A 549 25.90 20.50 0.94
N ASN A 550 26.63 20.72 2.02
CA ASN A 550 27.68 19.81 2.48
C ASN A 550 28.77 19.47 1.44
N SER A 551 29.59 20.42 1.01
CA SER A 551 30.65 20.21 0.00
C SER A 551 30.17 19.68 -1.37
N CYS A 552 28.87 19.71 -1.65
CA CYS A 552 28.34 19.45 -2.99
C CYS A 552 28.81 20.54 -3.97
N ASP A 553 29.07 20.16 -5.22
CA ASP A 553 29.52 21.05 -6.31
C ASP A 553 28.59 20.88 -7.52
N ALA A 554 27.50 21.64 -7.53
CA ALA A 554 26.39 21.48 -8.46
C ALA A 554 26.48 22.40 -9.68
N LEU A 555 26.06 21.89 -10.84
CA LEU A 555 25.86 22.66 -12.06
C LEU A 555 24.36 22.80 -12.33
N LEU A 556 23.86 24.04 -12.33
CA LEU A 556 22.44 24.37 -12.54
C LEU A 556 22.30 25.16 -13.85
N VAL A 557 21.64 24.59 -14.85
CA VAL A 557 21.56 25.18 -16.20
C VAL A 557 20.12 25.29 -16.68
N ASN A 558 19.71 26.43 -17.22
CA ASN A 558 18.38 26.61 -17.82
C ASN A 558 17.21 26.24 -16.89
N ASN A 559 17.36 26.31 -15.56
CA ASN A 559 16.25 26.08 -14.65
C ASN A 559 15.42 27.36 -14.48
N THR A 560 14.10 27.22 -14.38
CA THR A 560 13.19 28.31 -14.01
C THR A 560 12.64 28.02 -12.62
N ILE A 561 12.99 28.86 -11.64
CA ILE A 561 12.61 28.72 -10.22
C ILE A 561 11.74 29.91 -9.83
N VAL A 562 10.47 29.66 -9.49
CA VAL A 562 9.49 30.74 -9.26
C VAL A 562 8.66 30.51 -8.00
N GLY A 563 8.47 31.56 -7.21
CA GLY A 563 7.57 31.54 -6.05
C GLY A 563 8.06 30.70 -4.86
N CYS A 564 9.30 30.22 -4.89
CA CYS A 564 9.89 29.45 -3.79
C CYS A 564 10.33 30.37 -2.64
N GLY A 565 10.30 29.88 -1.39
CA GLY A 565 10.77 30.65 -0.22
C GLY A 565 12.21 31.16 -0.38
N ARG A 566 13.05 30.34 -1.01
CA ARG A 566 14.38 30.69 -1.54
C ARG A 566 14.50 30.16 -2.96
N GLY A 567 15.13 30.90 -3.88
CA GLY A 567 15.44 30.36 -5.20
C GLY A 567 16.48 29.24 -5.11
N VAL A 568 17.70 29.61 -4.71
CA VAL A 568 18.80 28.66 -4.45
C VAL A 568 19.41 28.88 -3.06
N ARG A 569 19.56 27.82 -2.28
CA ARG A 569 20.09 27.86 -0.92
C ARG A 569 21.36 27.02 -0.79
N LEU A 570 22.48 27.65 -0.42
CA LEU A 570 23.77 26.98 -0.24
C LEU A 570 24.16 27.04 1.24
N PHE A 571 24.40 25.89 1.86
CA PHE A 571 24.73 25.83 3.29
C PHE A 571 25.37 24.51 3.70
N ASP A 572 25.76 24.42 4.97
CA ASP A 572 26.18 23.18 5.62
C ASP A 572 25.11 22.76 6.63
N LEU A 573 24.54 21.56 6.47
CA LEU A 573 23.45 21.05 7.31
C LEU A 573 23.93 20.60 8.71
N GLY A 574 25.24 20.49 8.94
CA GLY A 574 25.81 20.17 10.26
C GLY A 574 25.67 18.70 10.70
N ARG A 575 25.18 17.79 9.84
CA ARG A 575 24.98 16.36 10.15
C ARG A 575 26.25 15.51 9.89
N TRP A 576 27.36 15.87 10.52
CA TRP A 576 28.68 15.28 10.24
C TRP A 576 28.99 13.99 11.00
N ASP A 577 28.25 13.73 12.07
CA ASP A 577 28.37 12.54 12.90
C ASP A 577 27.35 11.47 12.45
N PRO A 578 27.42 10.24 13.00
CA PRO A 578 26.42 9.21 12.73
C PRO A 578 24.98 9.70 13.02
N PRO A 579 23.97 9.21 12.27
CA PRO A 579 24.10 8.17 11.23
C PRO A 579 24.57 8.71 9.86
N TYR A 580 24.36 10.00 9.56
CA TYR A 580 24.53 10.57 8.22
C TYR A 580 25.99 10.74 7.77
N ARG A 581 26.88 11.14 8.69
CA ARG A 581 28.32 11.29 8.43
C ARG A 581 28.66 12.22 7.25
N LEU A 582 27.90 13.29 7.03
CA LEU A 582 28.07 14.19 5.86
C LEU A 582 29.43 14.90 5.88
N ASN A 583 29.99 15.21 4.70
CA ASN A 583 31.21 15.99 4.63
C ASN A 583 30.95 17.44 5.08
N PRO A 584 31.81 18.01 5.96
CA PRO A 584 31.67 19.40 6.39
C PRO A 584 32.06 20.37 5.28
N GLY A 585 31.39 21.53 5.24
CA GLY A 585 31.58 22.61 4.27
C GLY A 585 30.25 23.02 3.62
N GLY A 586 30.14 24.27 3.17
CA GLY A 586 28.96 24.73 2.43
C GLY A 586 28.86 24.11 1.03
N GLY A 587 27.74 24.36 0.36
CA GLY A 587 27.55 23.99 -1.03
C GLY A 587 28.32 24.91 -1.99
N THR A 588 28.63 24.40 -3.18
CA THR A 588 29.13 25.16 -4.33
C THR A 588 28.16 24.98 -5.49
N ALA A 589 27.77 26.07 -6.15
CA ALA A 589 26.90 26.01 -7.32
C ALA A 589 27.35 26.95 -8.44
N THR A 590 27.20 26.51 -9.68
CA THR A 590 27.31 27.34 -10.88
C THR A 590 25.96 27.41 -11.57
N LEU A 591 25.42 28.62 -11.73
CA LEU A 591 24.16 28.89 -12.41
C LEU A 591 24.45 29.49 -13.79
N ILE A 592 23.83 28.92 -14.82
CA ILE A 592 23.92 29.37 -16.21
C ILE A 592 22.52 29.39 -16.81
N ASN A 593 22.11 30.46 -17.48
CA ASN A 593 20.81 30.55 -18.15
C ASN A 593 19.59 30.32 -17.23
N CYS A 594 19.69 30.54 -15.92
CA CYS A 594 18.56 30.29 -15.01
C CYS A 594 17.68 31.53 -14.83
N ILE A 595 16.38 31.32 -14.60
CA ILE A 595 15.47 32.35 -14.08
C ILE A 595 15.21 32.05 -12.60
N ILE A 596 15.38 33.06 -11.73
CA ILE A 596 14.96 33.02 -10.33
C ILE A 596 14.08 34.25 -10.07
N TRP A 597 12.79 34.02 -9.88
CA TRP A 597 11.78 35.09 -9.84
C TRP A 597 10.74 34.87 -8.75
N ASP A 598 10.14 35.95 -8.22
CA ASP A 598 9.11 35.91 -7.17
C ASP A 598 9.54 35.10 -5.92
N CYS A 599 10.84 34.98 -5.69
CA CYS A 599 11.41 34.32 -4.53
C CYS A 599 11.80 35.39 -3.50
N PRO A 600 11.24 35.40 -2.27
CA PRO A 600 11.59 36.41 -1.25
C PRO A 600 13.10 36.49 -0.97
N GLN A 601 13.82 35.38 -1.20
CA GLN A 601 15.27 35.33 -1.18
C GLN A 601 15.77 34.61 -2.45
N ALA A 602 16.19 35.36 -3.46
CA ALA A 602 16.63 34.78 -4.73
C ALA A 602 17.75 33.74 -4.57
N ALA A 603 18.79 34.07 -3.79
CA ALA A 603 19.72 33.06 -3.32
C ALA A 603 20.29 33.41 -1.94
N THR A 604 20.63 32.37 -1.17
CA THR A 604 21.23 32.52 0.15
C THR A 604 22.47 31.65 0.28
N LEU A 605 23.59 32.26 0.66
CA LEU A 605 24.84 31.59 1.00
C LEU A 605 25.07 31.73 2.50
N SER A 606 24.98 30.62 3.21
CA SER A 606 25.18 30.55 4.66
C SER A 606 26.44 29.76 5.01
N ASP A 607 27.07 30.15 6.12
CA ASP A 607 28.21 29.42 6.70
C ASP A 607 27.76 28.15 7.43
N SER A 608 28.76 27.33 7.77
CA SER A 608 28.61 26.29 8.77
C SER A 608 28.29 26.88 10.14
N SER A 609 27.26 26.35 10.81
CA SER A 609 26.88 26.76 12.16
C SER A 609 27.87 26.30 13.25
N ASN A 610 28.91 25.53 12.90
CA ASN A 610 29.83 24.96 13.88
C ASN A 610 31.29 25.36 13.60
N THR A 611 31.80 26.25 14.47
CA THR A 611 33.14 26.83 14.41
C THR A 611 34.28 25.85 14.77
N SER A 612 33.98 24.60 15.10
CA SER A 612 34.99 23.59 15.48
C SER A 612 35.65 22.90 14.28
N ILE A 613 35.07 23.01 13.09
CA ILE A 613 35.67 22.57 11.82
C ILE A 613 36.07 23.81 11.02
N ALA A 614 37.10 23.67 10.17
CA ALA A 614 37.50 24.73 9.26
C ALA A 614 36.30 25.08 8.34
N ASP A 615 35.73 26.26 8.58
CA ASP A 615 34.67 26.82 7.76
C ASP A 615 35.18 27.04 6.34
N ARG A 616 34.43 26.51 5.37
CA ARG A 616 34.78 26.56 3.94
C ARG A 616 33.89 27.54 3.18
N GLY A 617 32.87 28.10 3.83
CA GLY A 617 31.86 28.92 3.20
C GLY A 617 31.04 28.17 2.14
N SER A 618 30.08 28.88 1.58
CA SER A 618 29.30 28.48 0.41
C SER A 618 29.71 29.33 -0.79
N HIS A 619 29.73 28.76 -2.00
CA HIS A 619 30.27 29.43 -3.18
C HIS A 619 29.30 29.42 -4.36
N LEU A 620 28.99 30.59 -4.90
CA LEU A 620 28.06 30.73 -6.01
C LEU A 620 28.71 31.46 -7.19
N THR A 621 28.62 30.87 -8.38
CA THR A 621 28.92 31.54 -9.65
C THR A 621 27.63 31.70 -10.45
N VAL A 622 27.38 32.89 -10.98
CA VAL A 622 26.16 33.20 -11.75
C VAL A 622 26.55 33.85 -13.07
N SER A 623 26.12 33.32 -14.21
CA SER A 623 26.30 33.94 -15.54
C SER A 623 25.08 33.71 -16.42
N PHE A 624 24.71 34.67 -17.26
CA PHE A 624 23.54 34.59 -18.14
C PHE A 624 22.23 34.23 -17.42
N CYS A 625 22.07 34.60 -16.14
CA CYS A 625 20.84 34.34 -15.40
C CYS A 625 20.00 35.61 -15.26
N ASP A 626 18.69 35.46 -15.16
CA ASP A 626 17.79 36.51 -14.71
C ASP A 626 17.42 36.26 -13.25
N ILE A 627 17.76 37.21 -12.38
CA ILE A 627 17.57 37.09 -10.93
C ILE A 627 16.91 38.37 -10.43
N GLU A 628 15.71 38.24 -9.86
CA GLU A 628 14.97 39.37 -9.30
C GLU A 628 15.78 40.11 -8.22
N GLY A 629 15.94 41.43 -8.39
CA GLY A 629 16.78 42.29 -7.54
C GLY A 629 18.29 42.15 -7.79
N GLY A 630 18.67 41.36 -8.79
CA GLY A 630 20.02 41.21 -9.31
C GLY A 630 21.04 40.79 -8.26
N ARG A 631 22.29 41.25 -8.42
CA ARG A 631 23.40 40.92 -7.51
C ARG A 631 23.10 41.27 -6.03
N GLN A 632 22.30 42.30 -5.79
CA GLN A 632 22.03 42.80 -4.43
C GLN A 632 21.02 41.92 -3.67
N ALA A 633 20.20 41.13 -4.37
CA ALA A 633 19.25 40.19 -3.77
C ALA A 633 19.93 38.93 -3.21
N ILE A 634 21.19 38.66 -3.57
CA ILE A 634 21.94 37.51 -3.07
C ILE A 634 22.36 37.76 -1.61
N SER A 635 21.75 37.03 -0.70
CA SER A 635 22.08 37.11 0.73
C SER A 635 23.31 36.28 1.03
N ILE A 636 24.39 36.92 1.48
CA ILE A 636 25.62 36.25 1.91
C ILE A 636 25.79 36.54 3.40
N SER A 637 25.47 35.56 4.23
CA SER A 637 25.66 35.64 5.68
C SER A 637 26.99 35.04 6.13
N GLY A 638 27.63 34.28 5.24
CA GLY A 638 28.84 33.54 5.57
C GLY A 638 30.16 34.29 5.36
N GLN A 639 31.06 34.28 6.36
CA GLN A 639 32.35 34.96 6.35
C GLN A 639 33.28 34.48 5.24
N TYR A 640 33.26 33.19 4.91
CA TYR A 640 34.08 32.61 3.84
C TYR A 640 33.30 32.33 2.56
N SER A 641 32.02 32.67 2.55
CA SER A 641 31.16 32.49 1.39
C SER A 641 31.52 33.47 0.28
N THR A 642 31.44 33.04 -0.98
CA THR A 642 31.83 33.87 -2.13
C THR A 642 30.78 33.89 -3.22
N LEU A 643 30.58 35.07 -3.81
CA LEU A 643 29.73 35.27 -4.98
C LEU A 643 30.57 35.80 -6.15
N ARG A 644 30.70 34.99 -7.19
CA ARG A 644 31.22 35.39 -8.50
C ARG A 644 30.05 35.73 -9.42
N TRP A 645 29.86 37.01 -9.68
CA TRP A 645 28.88 37.49 -10.64
C TRP A 645 29.58 37.64 -11.98
N GLY A 646 29.28 36.72 -12.89
CA GLY A 646 29.77 36.70 -14.26
C GLY A 646 29.02 37.69 -15.15
N GLU A 647 29.19 37.49 -16.45
CA GLU A 647 28.54 38.30 -17.48
C GLU A 647 27.12 37.81 -17.80
N GLY A 648 26.40 38.58 -18.63
CA GLY A 648 25.09 38.18 -19.16
C GLY A 648 23.93 38.18 -18.16
N ASN A 649 24.18 38.45 -16.87
CA ASN A 649 23.11 38.43 -15.87
C ASN A 649 22.17 39.63 -15.99
N LEU A 650 20.88 39.39 -15.85
CA LEU A 650 19.78 40.35 -15.94
C LEU A 650 19.02 40.45 -14.60
N ASP A 651 18.23 41.50 -14.48
CA ASP A 651 17.27 41.77 -13.41
C ASP A 651 16.11 42.53 -14.06
N VAL A 652 15.28 41.79 -14.79
CA VAL A 652 14.17 42.32 -15.60
C VAL A 652 12.97 41.39 -15.45
N ASP A 653 11.75 41.95 -15.52
CA ASP A 653 10.54 41.12 -15.54
C ASP A 653 10.63 40.09 -16.68
N PRO A 654 10.51 38.77 -16.38
CA PRO A 654 10.54 37.72 -17.39
C PRO A 654 9.43 37.85 -18.44
N ILE A 655 8.32 38.51 -18.09
CA ILE A 655 7.11 38.62 -18.92
C ILE A 655 6.58 37.22 -19.29
N PHE A 656 6.16 36.46 -18.27
CA PHE A 656 5.55 35.14 -18.46
C PHE A 656 4.11 35.23 -19.02
N VAL A 657 3.69 34.23 -19.80
CA VAL A 657 2.37 34.17 -20.45
C VAL A 657 1.20 34.17 -19.45
N ASP A 658 1.15 33.20 -18.53
CA ASP A 658 0.10 33.14 -17.49
C ASP A 658 0.55 32.34 -16.25
N PRO A 659 1.35 32.95 -15.35
CA PRO A 659 1.80 32.29 -14.12
C PRO A 659 0.67 31.76 -13.23
N LYS A 660 -0.54 32.34 -13.30
CA LYS A 660 -1.69 31.89 -12.50
C LYS A 660 -2.23 30.54 -12.93
N LEU A 661 -1.94 30.14 -14.17
CA LEU A 661 -2.25 28.82 -14.73
C LEU A 661 -1.00 27.94 -14.85
N ASN A 662 0.09 28.30 -14.16
CA ASN A 662 1.40 27.66 -14.24
C ASN A 662 2.03 27.67 -15.64
N ASP A 663 1.69 28.66 -16.48
CA ASP A 663 2.31 28.87 -17.79
C ASP A 663 3.46 29.88 -17.69
N TYR A 664 4.68 29.34 -17.64
CA TYR A 664 5.93 30.09 -17.48
C TYR A 664 6.72 30.23 -18.79
N HIS A 665 6.06 30.07 -19.93
CA HIS A 665 6.64 30.49 -21.22
C HIS A 665 6.84 32.00 -21.26
N LEU A 666 7.83 32.46 -22.02
CA LEU A 666 8.10 33.88 -22.23
C LEU A 666 7.12 34.48 -23.26
N GLU A 667 6.63 35.70 -23.01
CA GLU A 667 5.84 36.47 -23.96
C GLU A 667 6.72 37.21 -24.99
N PRO A 668 6.16 37.56 -26.17
CA PRO A 668 6.84 38.42 -27.13
C PRO A 668 7.26 39.75 -26.48
N GLY A 669 8.56 40.06 -26.52
CA GLY A 669 9.12 41.29 -25.96
C GLY A 669 9.84 41.11 -24.62
N SER A 670 9.83 39.90 -24.04
CA SER A 670 10.74 39.56 -22.95
C SER A 670 12.20 39.79 -23.35
N ALA A 671 12.97 40.38 -22.43
CA ALA A 671 14.40 40.59 -22.62
C ALA A 671 15.23 39.30 -22.41
N LEU A 672 14.58 38.21 -21.99
CA LEU A 672 15.20 36.91 -21.76
C LEU A 672 15.32 36.06 -23.03
N ILE A 673 14.63 36.48 -24.09
CA ILE A 673 14.69 35.87 -25.44
C ILE A 673 16.03 36.22 -26.09
N ASP A 674 16.71 35.22 -26.65
CA ASP A 674 18.03 35.31 -27.27
C ASP A 674 19.12 35.92 -26.34
N ALA A 675 18.97 35.76 -25.02
CA ALA A 675 19.82 36.43 -24.02
C ALA A 675 20.81 35.50 -23.31
N GLY A 676 20.65 34.18 -23.43
CA GLY A 676 21.48 33.16 -22.81
C GLY A 676 22.71 32.76 -23.64
N THR A 677 23.44 31.78 -23.12
CA THR A 677 24.60 31.16 -23.78
C THR A 677 24.32 29.70 -24.19
N VAL A 678 25.00 29.21 -25.21
CA VAL A 678 24.98 27.78 -25.58
C VAL A 678 25.81 26.91 -24.64
N ASP A 679 26.64 27.52 -23.79
CA ASP A 679 27.50 26.80 -22.87
C ASP A 679 26.66 25.97 -21.88
N HIS A 680 26.84 24.66 -21.91
CA HIS A 680 26.11 23.67 -21.11
C HIS A 680 24.59 23.59 -21.33
N ALA A 681 24.01 24.43 -22.19
CA ALA A 681 22.58 24.40 -22.49
C ALA A 681 22.18 23.04 -23.11
N PRO A 682 21.02 22.47 -22.73
CA PRO A 682 20.51 21.28 -23.37
C PRO A 682 20.14 21.55 -24.84
N LEU A 683 20.08 20.49 -25.65
CA LEU A 683 19.70 20.59 -27.06
C LEU A 683 18.22 20.95 -27.28
N VAL A 684 17.38 20.69 -26.28
CA VAL A 684 15.95 21.01 -26.30
C VAL A 684 15.52 21.70 -25.02
N ASP A 685 14.45 22.48 -25.11
CA ASP A 685 13.74 23.06 -23.98
C ASP A 685 12.76 22.07 -23.34
N LEU A 686 11.99 22.54 -22.37
CA LEU A 686 11.09 21.69 -21.58
C LEU A 686 9.89 21.17 -22.39
N ASP A 687 9.51 21.85 -23.47
CA ASP A 687 8.49 21.41 -24.44
C ASP A 687 9.06 20.47 -25.52
N GLY A 688 10.39 20.31 -25.57
CA GLY A 688 11.09 19.51 -26.56
C GLY A 688 11.43 20.26 -27.85
N PHE A 689 11.31 21.59 -27.87
CA PHE A 689 11.76 22.44 -28.98
C PHE A 689 13.27 22.64 -28.96
N ALA A 690 13.87 22.83 -30.14
CA ALA A 690 15.32 22.95 -30.28
C ALA A 690 15.86 24.25 -29.69
N ARG A 691 17.03 24.19 -29.08
CA ARG A 691 17.81 25.35 -28.62
C ARG A 691 19.10 25.52 -29.48
N PRO A 692 19.45 26.75 -29.90
CA PRO A 692 18.66 27.96 -29.80
C PRO A 692 17.50 28.00 -30.81
N CYS A 693 16.36 28.61 -30.44
CA CYS A 693 15.28 28.99 -31.37
C CYS A 693 15.33 30.49 -31.67
N GLY A 694 16.36 30.92 -32.38
CA GLY A 694 16.59 32.33 -32.64
C GLY A 694 18.06 32.62 -32.92
N LYS A 695 18.57 33.69 -32.33
CA LYS A 695 19.98 34.09 -32.39
C LYS A 695 20.82 33.46 -31.28
N ALA A 696 20.23 33.17 -30.12
CA ALA A 696 20.90 32.56 -28.98
C ALA A 696 19.89 31.75 -28.14
N VAL A 697 20.39 31.07 -27.11
CA VAL A 697 19.52 30.30 -26.20
C VAL A 697 18.75 31.27 -25.31
N ASP A 698 17.51 30.94 -24.97
CA ASP A 698 16.76 31.74 -24.01
C ASP A 698 17.15 31.41 -22.58
N ILE A 699 17.12 32.42 -21.70
CA ILE A 699 17.29 32.21 -20.26
C ILE A 699 16.02 31.54 -19.73
N GLY A 700 16.17 30.44 -18.99
CA GLY A 700 15.08 29.65 -18.40
C GLY A 700 14.83 28.30 -19.06
N ALA A 701 13.81 27.60 -18.56
CA ALA A 701 13.45 26.22 -18.93
C ALA A 701 12.72 26.09 -20.28
N TYR A 702 12.21 27.20 -20.82
CA TYR A 702 11.54 27.25 -22.12
C TYR A 702 12.35 28.04 -23.13
N GLU A 703 12.15 27.75 -24.40
CA GLU A 703 12.62 28.55 -25.53
C GLU A 703 11.41 29.25 -26.18
N TYR A 704 11.55 30.52 -26.50
CA TYR A 704 10.53 31.29 -27.20
C TYR A 704 10.51 30.92 -28.67
N GLY A 705 9.42 30.27 -29.08
CA GLY A 705 9.22 29.80 -30.45
C GLY A 705 9.01 28.29 -30.49
N GLN A 706 8.87 27.73 -31.69
CA GLN A 706 8.62 26.29 -31.89
C GLN A 706 9.55 25.74 -32.96
N CYS A 707 10.86 25.83 -32.72
CA CYS A 707 11.86 25.36 -33.66
C CYS A 707 11.96 23.82 -33.61
N PRO A 708 11.83 23.12 -34.75
CA PRO A 708 12.04 21.68 -34.78
C PRO A 708 13.53 21.38 -34.55
N LEU A 709 13.81 20.25 -33.89
CA LEU A 709 15.15 19.68 -33.83
C LEU A 709 15.72 19.56 -35.25
N GLN A 710 16.85 20.23 -35.50
CA GLN A 710 17.58 19.99 -36.74
C GLN A 710 18.19 18.59 -36.68
N PRO A 711 18.14 17.81 -37.77
CA PRO A 711 18.85 16.54 -37.84
C PRO A 711 20.34 16.81 -37.56
N VAL A 712 20.91 16.10 -36.58
CA VAL A 712 22.36 16.12 -36.36
C VAL A 712 23.02 15.65 -37.67
N PRO A 713 23.96 16.41 -38.26
CA PRO A 713 24.62 16.01 -39.50
C PRO A 713 25.45 14.72 -39.37
#